data_AF-A0A426DEI7-F1
#
_entry.id   AF-A0A426DEI7-F1
#
_cell.length_a   1.000
_cell.length_b   1.000
_cell.length_c   1.000
_cell.angle_alpha   90.00
_cell.angle_beta   90.00
_cell.angle_gamma   90.00
#
_symmetry.space_group_name_H-M   'P 1'
#
loop_
_entity.id
_entity.type
_entity.pdbx_description
1 polymer ?
#
loop_
_entity_poly.entity_id
_entity_poly.type
_entity_poly.pdbx_seq_one_letter_code
_entity_poly.pdbx_strand_id
1 'polypeptide(L)'
;MNEQIYGYISSIVTGLVTNGIQGIFDYITKENLQDRITNVIETAQEIYEKEYQCSNSSLFIWQKNIEFYTQWLMEGFLPRKDVFPPVQYGEKADSIVTPEEVDFIYRHMDRLVKNDPELRSLHASIVCDDIYRMLEGKEKSECNQDYYGYVKSYGSVLFLHKAEDKRAITLKDTYVRPDYDIAPRSSMRLWESRPDIEKLLAEFPADRKNRVMVMEGDAGVGKSSLISHLAFGNEKAMQESENGIFDGCAMFCVRLRNLTMSKKFIEAPVKGILGELGFETYEVFAEKAGKSVLFLDGFDELCMIDGMTDFAEQILSEIIRGFSESHIIITTRPKFIDVLKLKEEGIGTGIAYVLLKHFNAGKREEWIEKYRKVCDREEFPRLDRILGIEDDSSDGICDTPLALYMLAAGKITDEAWDNPWVLYHQIFSVELSNTEYNKLFSRDSYTHMISRYKDVLYRVGAEIAYKMYATGNKKLYVTQDDIGEIIRGLQLESKQTGQIVRRCYALCNYWKNDGKRGVAEFYHNNIRDFFLCEKIFYELETIYQSFDEECMRDEQKRSTVIEAFICAFSRLFADSDVSDKVSEFIYYRSLYKMLSNEEEEFIRQELKYQFLGYFFEKMFFHGAVHDYRYDGKRSLFQENINVLRCIVQIYRHIYEPYAVRGKKRLEWFFNAGSEMNDMEGLPFLFKPVFIRTPVTITSDYSIPVAGYANFNLFDMKKADLRYGMFNHSKFLSCDFSDTILASTDFSNAMLVNCNFENADFRFSSLAGANIKGSKFDNCILSGTTLPDGFCSNVNEEQMEHLKKLLQAADEGSASMDGGVKE
;
A
#
# COMPACT_ATOMS: atom_id res chain seq x y z
N MET A 1 44.43 -45.91 5.14
CA MET A 1 43.27 -45.67 4.26
C MET A 1 41.94 -46.15 4.84
N ASN A 2 41.90 -47.06 5.83
CA ASN A 2 40.63 -47.53 6.42
C ASN A 2 40.18 -46.83 7.72
N GLU A 3 41.03 -46.05 8.41
CA GLU A 3 40.61 -45.34 9.64
C GLU A 3 39.97 -43.96 9.37
N GLN A 4 40.32 -43.30 8.25
CA GLN A 4 39.70 -42.01 7.88
C GLN A 4 38.25 -42.15 7.40
N ILE A 5 37.87 -43.30 6.85
CA ILE A 5 36.50 -43.54 6.35
C ILE A 5 35.53 -43.77 7.52
N TYR A 6 35.95 -44.46 8.57
CA TYR A 6 35.13 -44.65 9.78
C TYR A 6 34.89 -43.34 10.54
N GLY A 7 35.89 -42.44 10.57
CA GLY A 7 35.74 -41.10 11.15
C GLY A 7 34.72 -40.22 10.42
N TYR A 8 34.66 -40.32 9.08
CA TYR A 8 33.69 -39.57 8.26
C TYR A 8 32.27 -40.11 8.38
N ILE A 9 32.09 -41.43 8.44
CA ILE A 9 30.76 -42.02 8.61
C ILE A 9 30.22 -41.73 10.02
N SER A 10 31.08 -41.78 11.04
CA SER A 10 30.68 -41.43 12.40
C SER A 10 30.30 -39.96 12.54
N SER A 11 30.96 -39.02 11.85
CA SER A 11 30.58 -37.59 11.91
C SER A 11 29.30 -37.28 11.14
N ILE A 12 29.03 -37.97 10.02
CA ILE A 12 27.78 -37.84 9.26
C ILE A 12 26.60 -38.42 10.05
N VAL A 13 26.78 -39.58 10.69
CA VAL A 13 25.74 -40.18 11.53
C VAL A 13 25.49 -39.35 12.79
N THR A 14 26.53 -38.76 13.38
CA THR A 14 26.34 -37.86 14.54
C THR A 14 25.66 -36.55 14.12
N GLY A 15 25.98 -36.01 12.93
CA GLY A 15 25.33 -34.83 12.36
C GLY A 15 23.85 -35.05 11.99
N LEU A 16 23.50 -36.26 11.53
CA LEU A 16 22.11 -36.68 11.25
C LEU A 16 21.27 -36.89 12.52
N VAL A 17 21.90 -37.20 13.65
CA VAL A 17 21.20 -37.43 14.92
C VAL A 17 21.07 -36.15 15.77
N THR A 18 21.96 -35.15 15.60
CA THR A 18 21.87 -33.88 16.34
C THR A 18 21.03 -32.79 15.66
N ASN A 19 20.88 -32.80 14.34
CA ASN A 19 20.02 -31.85 13.61
C ASN A 19 18.60 -32.41 13.44
N GLY A 20 17.97 -32.68 14.58
CA GLY A 20 16.68 -33.33 14.67
C GLY A 20 15.61 -32.75 13.75
N ILE A 21 14.98 -33.65 12.99
CA ILE A 21 13.54 -33.64 12.62
C ILE A 21 13.06 -32.52 11.67
N GLN A 22 13.81 -31.44 11.46
CA GLN A 22 13.45 -30.37 10.50
C GLN A 22 13.69 -30.76 9.03
N GLY A 23 14.66 -31.65 8.76
CA GLY A 23 15.03 -32.08 7.41
C GLY A 23 14.21 -33.23 6.80
N ILE A 24 13.08 -33.62 7.42
CA ILE A 24 12.19 -34.65 6.88
C ILE A 24 11.08 -34.02 6.01
N PHE A 25 10.85 -32.70 6.10
CA PHE A 25 9.96 -31.99 5.18
C PHE A 25 10.61 -31.58 3.85
N ASP A 26 11.95 -31.64 3.76
CA ASP A 26 12.71 -31.41 2.51
C ASP A 26 12.70 -32.63 1.56
N TYR A 27 11.94 -33.69 1.88
CA TYR A 27 11.96 -34.95 1.14
C TYR A 27 10.86 -35.08 0.08
N ILE A 28 10.61 -34.01 -0.66
CA ILE A 28 10.16 -34.16 -2.04
C ILE A 28 11.26 -33.60 -2.92
N THR A 29 12.30 -34.40 -3.16
CA THR A 29 13.11 -34.21 -4.36
C THR A 29 12.17 -34.23 -5.57
N LYS A 30 12.48 -33.50 -6.65
CA LYS A 30 11.71 -33.53 -7.92
C LYS A 30 11.31 -34.95 -8.36
N GLU A 31 12.15 -35.94 -8.03
CA GLU A 31 11.90 -37.38 -8.23
C GLU A 31 10.69 -37.90 -7.42
N ASN A 32 10.49 -37.52 -6.15
CA ASN A 32 9.36 -38.01 -5.34
C ASN A 32 7.99 -37.49 -5.79
N LEU A 33 7.89 -36.23 -6.26
CA LEU A 33 6.61 -35.69 -6.77
C LEU A 33 6.25 -36.37 -8.11
N GLN A 34 7.26 -36.50 -8.98
CA GLN A 34 7.15 -37.22 -10.24
C GLN A 34 6.67 -38.65 -9.99
N ASP A 35 7.27 -39.36 -9.05
CA ASP A 35 6.90 -40.73 -8.71
C ASP A 35 5.47 -40.80 -8.17
N ARG A 36 5.05 -39.85 -7.32
CA ARG A 36 3.67 -39.83 -6.79
C ARG A 36 2.63 -39.57 -7.86
N ILE A 37 2.84 -38.61 -8.76
CA ILE A 37 1.91 -38.35 -9.88
C ILE A 37 1.92 -39.50 -10.88
N THR A 38 3.10 -40.04 -11.18
CA THR A 38 3.24 -41.24 -12.02
C THR A 38 2.45 -42.40 -11.43
N ASN A 39 2.60 -42.66 -10.13
CA ASN A 39 1.83 -43.69 -9.42
C ASN A 39 0.32 -43.45 -9.48
N VAL A 40 -0.16 -42.21 -9.29
CA VAL A 40 -1.60 -41.89 -9.40
C VAL A 40 -2.11 -42.19 -10.80
N ILE A 41 -1.38 -41.75 -11.82
CA ILE A 41 -1.74 -41.93 -13.22
C ILE A 41 -1.73 -43.42 -13.57
N GLU A 42 -0.64 -44.14 -13.27
CA GLU A 42 -0.48 -45.59 -13.47
C GLU A 42 -1.58 -46.39 -12.79
N THR A 43 -1.85 -46.12 -11.51
CA THR A 43 -2.90 -46.81 -10.75
C THR A 43 -4.28 -46.57 -11.35
N ALA A 44 -4.59 -45.35 -11.75
CA ALA A 44 -5.88 -45.03 -12.38
C ALA A 44 -6.05 -45.78 -13.71
N GLN A 45 -4.98 -45.94 -14.48
CA GLN A 45 -5.02 -46.70 -15.72
C GLN A 45 -5.16 -48.20 -15.50
N GLU A 46 -4.45 -48.81 -14.54
CA GLU A 46 -4.63 -50.23 -14.23
C GLU A 46 -6.09 -50.54 -13.87
N ILE A 47 -6.74 -49.63 -13.14
CA ILE A 47 -8.16 -49.73 -12.79
C ILE A 47 -9.03 -49.61 -14.05
N TYR A 48 -8.72 -48.67 -14.94
CA TYR A 48 -9.43 -48.49 -16.21
C TYR A 48 -9.29 -49.68 -17.16
N GLU A 49 -8.08 -50.16 -17.41
CA GLU A 49 -7.78 -51.29 -18.29
C GLU A 49 -8.49 -52.57 -17.84
N LYS A 50 -8.56 -52.78 -16.51
CA LYS A 50 -9.29 -53.90 -15.91
C LYS A 50 -10.80 -53.80 -16.10
N GLU A 51 -11.38 -52.62 -15.92
CA GLU A 51 -12.83 -52.40 -16.03
C GLU A 51 -13.29 -52.52 -17.49
N TYR A 52 -12.56 -51.93 -18.42
CA TYR A 52 -12.92 -51.85 -19.85
C TYR A 52 -12.28 -52.94 -20.72
N GLN A 53 -11.55 -53.89 -20.12
CA GLN A 53 -10.89 -55.02 -20.80
C GLN A 53 -10.01 -54.59 -21.99
N CYS A 54 -9.35 -53.44 -21.87
CA CYS A 54 -8.39 -52.94 -22.85
C CYS A 54 -6.99 -52.99 -22.25
N SER A 55 -5.97 -53.39 -23.03
CA SER A 55 -4.57 -53.48 -22.56
C SER A 55 -3.70 -52.51 -23.36
N ASN A 56 -2.97 -51.60 -22.71
CA ASN A 56 -2.07 -50.63 -23.35
C ASN A 56 -2.71 -49.78 -24.46
N SER A 57 -4.03 -49.65 -24.46
CA SER A 57 -4.80 -48.97 -25.53
C SER A 57 -5.39 -47.62 -25.07
N SER A 58 -5.14 -47.22 -23.83
CA SER A 58 -5.67 -46.01 -23.20
C SER A 58 -4.91 -44.72 -23.59
N LEU A 59 -5.63 -43.60 -23.57
CA LEU A 59 -5.19 -42.27 -24.02
C LEU A 59 -4.08 -41.63 -23.18
N PHE A 60 -3.86 -42.05 -21.93
CA PHE A 60 -3.18 -41.20 -20.93
C PHE A 60 -1.72 -41.56 -20.61
N ILE A 61 -1.35 -42.83 -20.62
CA ILE A 61 -0.04 -43.28 -20.10
C ILE A 61 0.94 -43.53 -21.20
N TRP A 62 1.53 -42.44 -21.66
CA TRP A 62 2.77 -42.46 -22.40
C TRP A 62 3.82 -41.77 -21.54
N GLN A 63 5.04 -42.29 -21.54
CA GLN A 63 6.13 -41.69 -20.78
C GLN A 63 6.29 -40.19 -21.06
N LYS A 64 6.02 -39.78 -22.31
CA LYS A 64 5.98 -38.37 -22.72
C LYS A 64 4.84 -37.55 -22.09
N ASN A 65 3.68 -38.14 -21.82
CA ASN A 65 2.57 -37.48 -21.14
C ASN A 65 2.87 -37.35 -19.64
N ILE A 66 3.46 -38.38 -19.01
CA ILE A 66 3.90 -38.33 -17.61
C ILE A 66 4.99 -37.27 -17.42
N GLU A 67 5.99 -37.23 -18.30
CA GLU A 67 7.02 -36.18 -18.31
C GLU A 67 6.40 -34.79 -18.50
N PHE A 68 5.41 -34.66 -19.39
CA PHE A 68 4.67 -33.43 -19.61
C PHE A 68 3.94 -32.95 -18.34
N TYR A 69 3.15 -33.81 -17.69
CA TYR A 69 2.43 -33.45 -16.46
C TYR A 69 3.39 -33.18 -15.30
N THR A 70 4.49 -33.93 -15.20
CA THR A 70 5.52 -33.73 -14.16
C THR A 70 6.23 -32.40 -14.34
N GLN A 71 6.67 -32.08 -15.56
CA GLN A 71 7.29 -30.79 -15.84
C GLN A 71 6.31 -29.63 -15.56
N TRP A 72 5.04 -29.80 -15.91
CA TRP A 72 4.00 -28.81 -15.64
C TRP A 72 3.74 -28.58 -14.14
N LEU A 73 3.75 -29.64 -13.35
CA LEU A 73 3.64 -29.60 -11.88
C LEU A 73 4.86 -28.95 -11.21
N MET A 74 6.06 -29.20 -11.73
CA MET A 74 7.30 -28.55 -11.24
C MET A 74 7.39 -27.07 -11.59
N GLU A 75 6.66 -26.60 -12.61
CA GLU A 75 6.70 -25.21 -13.10
C GLU A 75 5.50 -24.35 -12.61
N GLY A 76 4.69 -24.86 -11.66
CA GLY A 76 3.72 -24.05 -10.91
C GLY A 76 2.35 -23.82 -11.58
N PHE A 77 1.76 -24.86 -12.19
CA PHE A 77 0.37 -24.86 -12.71
C PHE A 77 0.03 -23.75 -13.73
N LEU A 78 1.03 -23.16 -14.40
CA LEU A 78 0.78 -22.14 -15.42
C LEU A 78 0.20 -22.80 -16.68
N PRO A 79 -0.97 -22.35 -17.21
CA PRO A 79 -1.44 -22.79 -18.51
C PRO A 79 -0.50 -22.26 -19.60
N ARG A 80 0.00 -23.15 -20.45
CA ARG A 80 0.62 -22.76 -21.72
C ARG A 80 -0.46 -22.81 -22.79
N LYS A 81 -0.61 -21.74 -23.60
CA LYS A 81 -1.45 -21.80 -24.80
C LYS A 81 -0.90 -22.89 -25.72
N ASP A 82 -1.78 -23.71 -26.26
CA ASP A 82 -1.50 -24.68 -27.33
C ASP A 82 -0.61 -25.88 -26.97
N VAL A 83 -0.43 -26.20 -25.67
CA VAL A 83 0.40 -27.35 -25.26
C VAL A 83 -0.47 -28.50 -24.78
N PHE A 84 -0.68 -29.46 -25.67
CA PHE A 84 -1.35 -30.72 -25.36
C PHE A 84 -0.34 -31.75 -24.86
N PRO A 85 -0.79 -32.76 -24.08
CA PRO A 85 0.00 -33.96 -23.88
C PRO A 85 0.39 -34.50 -25.27
N PRO A 86 1.66 -34.87 -25.47
CA PRO A 86 2.19 -35.28 -26.77
C PRO A 86 1.47 -36.49 -27.38
N VAL A 87 0.69 -37.23 -26.60
CA VAL A 87 -0.19 -38.29 -27.07
C VAL A 87 -1.63 -38.00 -26.64
N GLN A 88 -2.49 -37.63 -27.60
CA GLN A 88 -3.91 -37.35 -27.40
C GLN A 88 -4.82 -38.57 -27.61
N TYR A 89 -4.37 -39.55 -28.38
CA TYR A 89 -5.11 -40.77 -28.70
C TYR A 89 -4.13 -41.94 -28.53
N GLY A 90 -4.58 -43.09 -28.00
CA GLY A 90 -3.75 -44.30 -27.93
C GLY A 90 -3.32 -44.78 -29.32
N GLU A 91 -2.77 -46.00 -29.44
CA GLU A 91 -2.29 -46.54 -30.73
C GLU A 91 -3.36 -46.60 -31.85
N LYS A 92 -4.65 -46.46 -31.51
CA LYS A 92 -5.76 -46.34 -32.46
C LYS A 92 -6.31 -44.91 -32.46
N ALA A 93 -6.00 -44.16 -33.53
CA ALA A 93 -6.51 -42.80 -33.73
C ALA A 93 -8.05 -42.70 -33.81
N ASP A 94 -8.75 -43.81 -34.03
CA ASP A 94 -10.20 -43.88 -34.24
C ASP A 94 -11.02 -44.30 -33.01
N SER A 95 -10.40 -44.61 -31.85
CA SER A 95 -11.16 -44.95 -30.64
C SER A 95 -11.57 -43.68 -29.89
N ILE A 96 -12.84 -43.29 -29.99
CA ILE A 96 -13.42 -42.19 -29.24
C ILE A 96 -13.70 -42.68 -27.81
N VAL A 97 -13.09 -42.04 -26.81
CA VAL A 97 -13.40 -42.27 -25.39
C VAL A 97 -14.80 -41.77 -25.10
N THR A 98 -15.62 -42.58 -24.44
CA THR A 98 -16.97 -42.15 -24.07
C THR A 98 -16.93 -41.20 -22.85
N PRO A 99 -17.91 -40.30 -22.68
CA PRO A 99 -18.01 -39.48 -21.48
C PRO A 99 -18.03 -40.30 -20.17
N GLU A 100 -18.59 -41.52 -20.19
CA GLU A 100 -18.56 -42.41 -19.03
C GLU A 100 -17.15 -42.90 -18.68
N GLU A 101 -16.32 -43.18 -19.70
CA GLU A 101 -14.92 -43.57 -19.54
C GLU A 101 -14.07 -42.41 -18.98
N VAL A 102 -14.31 -41.18 -19.45
CA VAL A 102 -13.65 -39.96 -18.94
C VAL A 102 -13.98 -39.71 -17.47
N ASP A 103 -15.26 -39.78 -17.10
CA ASP A 103 -15.71 -39.61 -15.72
C ASP A 103 -15.18 -40.72 -14.80
N PHE A 104 -15.10 -41.96 -15.31
CA PHE A 104 -14.50 -43.08 -14.57
C PHE A 104 -13.04 -42.82 -14.22
N ILE A 105 -12.23 -42.37 -15.19
CA ILE A 105 -10.81 -42.06 -14.99
C ILE A 105 -10.64 -40.93 -13.97
N TYR A 106 -11.38 -39.83 -14.15
CA TYR A 106 -11.31 -38.67 -13.27
C TYR A 106 -11.65 -39.02 -11.82
N ARG A 107 -12.76 -39.73 -11.57
CA ARG A 107 -13.16 -40.12 -10.21
C ARG A 107 -12.10 -40.93 -9.49
N HIS A 108 -11.39 -41.81 -10.20
CA HIS A 108 -10.35 -42.62 -9.60
C HIS A 108 -9.05 -41.83 -9.37
N MET A 109 -8.65 -40.98 -10.31
CA MET A 109 -7.51 -40.08 -10.12
C MET A 109 -7.74 -39.10 -8.96
N ASP A 110 -8.89 -38.43 -8.92
CA ASP A 110 -9.27 -37.52 -7.84
C ASP A 110 -9.29 -38.23 -6.48
N ARG A 111 -9.79 -39.47 -6.43
CA ARG A 111 -9.75 -40.29 -5.21
C ARG A 111 -8.33 -40.63 -4.78
N LEU A 112 -7.44 -40.97 -5.71
CA LEU A 112 -6.04 -41.30 -5.42
C LEU A 112 -5.28 -40.08 -4.92
N VAL A 113 -5.42 -38.92 -5.58
CA VAL A 113 -4.86 -37.64 -5.13
C VAL A 113 -5.41 -37.25 -3.77
N LYS A 114 -6.72 -37.42 -3.54
CA LYS A 114 -7.32 -37.18 -2.23
C LYS A 114 -6.80 -38.13 -1.17
N ASN A 115 -6.37 -39.35 -1.49
CA ASN A 115 -5.87 -40.29 -0.49
C ASN A 115 -4.39 -40.08 -0.15
N ASP A 116 -3.62 -39.43 -1.03
CA ASP A 116 -2.22 -39.07 -0.80
C ASP A 116 -2.13 -37.72 -0.05
N PRO A 117 -1.65 -37.69 1.22
CA PRO A 117 -1.59 -36.45 2.00
C PRO A 117 -0.73 -35.36 1.38
N GLU A 118 0.32 -35.74 0.64
CA GLU A 118 1.31 -34.83 0.07
C GLU A 118 0.78 -34.21 -1.22
N LEU A 119 0.20 -35.00 -2.13
CA LEU A 119 -0.49 -34.51 -3.32
C LEU A 119 -1.72 -33.66 -2.97
N ARG A 120 -2.46 -34.04 -1.91
CA ARG A 120 -3.58 -33.26 -1.37
C ARG A 120 -3.11 -31.91 -0.83
N SER A 121 -1.95 -31.85 -0.18
CA SER A 121 -1.39 -30.61 0.38
C SER A 121 -0.95 -29.60 -0.70
N LEU A 122 -0.58 -30.10 -1.88
CA LEU A 122 -0.12 -29.34 -3.04
C LEU A 122 -1.23 -28.99 -4.04
N HIS A 123 -2.50 -29.28 -3.72
CA HIS A 123 -3.64 -29.08 -4.63
C HIS A 123 -3.48 -29.78 -6.00
N ALA A 124 -2.82 -30.94 -6.05
CA ALA A 124 -2.62 -31.70 -7.29
C ALA A 124 -3.94 -32.17 -7.93
N SER A 125 -5.09 -32.03 -7.26
CA SER A 125 -6.42 -32.30 -7.85
C SER A 125 -6.71 -31.36 -9.02
N ILE A 126 -6.09 -30.19 -9.10
CA ILE A 126 -6.17 -29.28 -10.26
C ILE A 126 -5.67 -29.99 -11.52
N VAL A 127 -4.65 -30.86 -11.40
CA VAL A 127 -4.17 -31.66 -12.53
C VAL A 127 -5.22 -32.66 -12.99
N CYS A 128 -5.96 -33.27 -12.05
CA CYS A 128 -7.05 -34.17 -12.39
C CYS A 128 -8.19 -33.42 -13.08
N ASP A 129 -8.55 -32.23 -12.60
CA ASP A 129 -9.57 -31.35 -13.20
C ASP A 129 -9.17 -30.91 -14.62
N ASP A 130 -7.91 -30.52 -14.83
CA ASP A 130 -7.40 -30.11 -16.13
C ASP A 130 -7.29 -31.33 -17.08
N ILE A 131 -6.81 -32.49 -16.62
CA ILE A 131 -6.80 -33.75 -17.39
C ILE A 131 -8.22 -34.14 -17.83
N TYR A 132 -9.19 -34.04 -16.92
CA TYR A 132 -10.61 -34.31 -17.22
C TYR A 132 -11.16 -33.34 -18.27
N ARG A 133 -10.84 -32.04 -18.20
CA ARG A 133 -11.27 -31.06 -19.22
C ARG A 133 -10.63 -31.28 -20.58
N MET A 134 -9.35 -31.69 -20.60
CA MET A 134 -8.66 -32.08 -21.83
C MET A 134 -9.32 -33.29 -22.47
N LEU A 135 -9.68 -34.27 -21.63
CA LEU A 135 -10.38 -35.50 -22.00
C LEU A 135 -11.78 -35.28 -22.55
N GLU A 136 -12.57 -34.44 -21.89
CA GLU A 136 -13.91 -34.06 -22.36
C GLU A 136 -13.86 -33.20 -23.64
N GLY A 137 -12.66 -32.78 -24.08
CA GLY A 137 -12.51 -31.90 -25.25
C GLY A 137 -12.99 -30.47 -25.02
N LYS A 138 -13.27 -30.06 -23.78
CA LYS A 138 -13.77 -28.71 -23.45
C LYS A 138 -12.75 -27.61 -23.66
N GLU A 139 -11.44 -27.91 -23.64
CA GLU A 139 -10.40 -26.96 -24.04
C GLU A 139 -10.47 -26.57 -25.54
N LYS A 140 -11.22 -27.32 -26.37
CA LYS A 140 -11.46 -26.97 -27.78
C LYS A 140 -12.60 -25.97 -28.01
N SER A 141 -13.17 -25.37 -26.96
CA SER A 141 -14.10 -24.27 -27.14
C SER A 141 -13.36 -23.06 -27.73
N GLU A 142 -13.37 -22.92 -29.06
CA GLU A 142 -12.87 -21.71 -29.75
C GLU A 142 -13.57 -20.43 -29.27
N CYS A 143 -14.75 -20.56 -28.65
CA CYS A 143 -15.54 -19.44 -28.16
C CYS A 143 -15.28 -19.13 -26.67
N ASN A 144 -15.16 -17.84 -26.35
CA ASN A 144 -15.14 -17.25 -25.01
C ASN A 144 -14.05 -17.82 -24.07
N GLN A 145 -12.78 -17.67 -24.48
CA GLN A 145 -11.60 -18.10 -23.71
C GLN A 145 -11.53 -17.43 -22.33
N ASP A 146 -11.96 -16.18 -22.21
CA ASP A 146 -11.91 -15.41 -20.96
C ASP A 146 -12.74 -16.07 -19.84
N TYR A 147 -13.93 -16.60 -20.16
CA TYR A 147 -14.76 -17.34 -19.21
C TYR A 147 -14.02 -18.55 -18.63
N TYR A 148 -13.42 -19.40 -19.46
CA TYR A 148 -12.63 -20.54 -18.99
C TYR A 148 -11.37 -20.08 -18.24
N GLY A 149 -10.82 -18.92 -18.60
CA GLY A 149 -9.79 -18.23 -17.83
C GLY A 149 -10.23 -17.89 -16.41
N TYR A 150 -11.47 -17.44 -16.21
CA TYR A 150 -12.05 -17.18 -14.88
C TYR A 150 -12.34 -18.45 -14.08
N VAL A 151 -12.87 -19.48 -14.75
CA VAL A 151 -13.08 -20.81 -14.15
C VAL A 151 -11.76 -21.36 -13.63
N LYS A 152 -10.69 -21.25 -14.42
CA LYS A 152 -9.35 -21.70 -14.04
C LYS A 152 -8.77 -20.85 -12.91
N SER A 153 -8.90 -19.53 -12.97
CA SER A 153 -8.29 -18.67 -11.95
C SER A 153 -8.87 -18.86 -10.54
N TYR A 154 -10.11 -19.32 -10.41
CA TYR A 154 -10.69 -19.64 -9.11
C TYR A 154 -9.97 -20.78 -8.37
N GLY A 155 -9.54 -21.80 -9.13
CA GLY A 155 -8.76 -22.93 -8.60
C GLY A 155 -7.24 -22.72 -8.68
N SER A 156 -6.77 -21.62 -9.27
CA SER A 156 -5.33 -21.39 -9.45
C SER A 156 -4.64 -20.99 -8.15
N VAL A 157 -3.37 -21.39 -8.01
CA VAL A 157 -2.52 -21.02 -6.88
C VAL A 157 -2.31 -19.49 -6.86
N LEU A 158 -2.53 -18.89 -5.69
CA LEU A 158 -2.33 -17.47 -5.46
C LEU A 158 -0.85 -17.10 -5.59
N PHE A 159 -0.56 -15.90 -6.06
CA PHE A 159 0.79 -15.56 -6.56
C PHE A 159 1.92 -15.62 -5.52
N LEU A 160 1.69 -15.22 -4.25
CA LEU A 160 2.67 -15.37 -3.16
C LEU A 160 2.91 -16.83 -2.74
N HIS A 161 2.09 -17.78 -3.22
CA HIS A 161 2.18 -19.22 -2.97
C HIS A 161 2.67 -20.00 -4.21
N LYS A 162 3.13 -19.29 -5.24
CA LYS A 162 3.78 -19.90 -6.43
C LYS A 162 5.29 -20.14 -6.26
N ALA A 163 5.87 -19.75 -5.12
CA ALA A 163 7.29 -19.93 -4.83
C ALA A 163 7.59 -21.38 -4.41
N GLU A 164 8.82 -21.86 -4.67
CA GLU A 164 9.24 -23.26 -4.43
C GLU A 164 9.20 -23.67 -2.95
N ASP A 165 9.17 -22.71 -2.01
CA ASP A 165 9.22 -22.89 -0.55
C ASP A 165 7.85 -22.81 0.15
N LYS A 166 6.75 -22.70 -0.60
CA LYS A 166 5.42 -22.45 -0.02
C LYS A 166 4.37 -23.46 -0.43
N ARG A 167 3.46 -23.74 0.51
CA ARG A 167 2.29 -24.56 0.24
C ARG A 167 1.41 -23.90 -0.82
N ALA A 168 0.96 -24.69 -1.78
CA ALA A 168 0.00 -24.21 -2.77
C ALA A 168 -1.31 -23.81 -2.07
N ILE A 169 -1.71 -22.54 -2.16
CA ILE A 169 -2.99 -22.04 -1.65
C ILE A 169 -3.71 -21.36 -2.80
N THR A 170 -4.99 -21.70 -3.00
CA THR A 170 -5.78 -21.21 -4.13
C THR A 170 -6.79 -20.14 -3.70
N LEU A 171 -7.35 -19.39 -4.66
CA LEU A 171 -8.41 -18.43 -4.36
C LEU A 171 -9.61 -19.13 -3.71
N LYS A 172 -9.96 -20.34 -4.17
CA LYS A 172 -11.06 -21.16 -3.62
C LYS A 172 -10.92 -21.42 -2.12
N ASP A 173 -9.71 -21.59 -1.61
CA ASP A 173 -9.47 -21.89 -0.19
C ASP A 173 -9.71 -20.67 0.70
N THR A 174 -9.46 -19.48 0.16
CA THR A 174 -9.49 -18.20 0.89
C THR A 174 -10.71 -17.35 0.56
N TYR A 175 -11.54 -17.75 -0.40
CA TYR A 175 -12.62 -16.91 -0.91
C TYR A 175 -13.63 -16.59 0.20
N VAL A 176 -13.82 -15.28 0.44
CA VAL A 176 -14.84 -14.74 1.33
C VAL A 176 -15.79 -13.91 0.49
N ARG A 177 -17.08 -14.15 0.70
CA ARG A 177 -18.14 -13.47 -0.05
C ARG A 177 -18.15 -11.98 0.30
N PRO A 178 -18.10 -11.06 -0.70
CA PRO A 178 -18.10 -9.63 -0.45
C PRO A 178 -19.49 -9.14 -0.01
N ASP A 179 -19.49 -8.15 0.88
CA ASP A 179 -20.69 -7.38 1.20
C ASP A 179 -20.93 -6.31 0.14
N TYR A 180 -22.18 -5.86 0.01
CA TYR A 180 -22.55 -4.87 -0.99
C TYR A 180 -23.67 -3.93 -0.53
N ASP A 181 -23.75 -2.77 -1.19
CA ASP A 181 -24.89 -1.85 -1.15
C ASP A 181 -25.51 -1.68 -2.54
N ILE A 182 -26.76 -1.26 -2.57
CA ILE A 182 -27.43 -0.82 -3.80
C ILE A 182 -27.38 0.70 -3.81
N ALA A 183 -26.88 1.31 -4.89
CA ALA A 183 -26.74 2.76 -4.94
C ALA A 183 -28.13 3.44 -4.93
N PRO A 184 -28.28 4.62 -4.28
CA PRO A 184 -29.58 5.30 -4.14
C PRO A 184 -30.28 5.63 -5.47
N ARG A 185 -29.53 5.74 -6.56
CA ARG A 185 -30.03 6.03 -7.92
C ARG A 185 -30.35 4.78 -8.74
N SER A 186 -30.22 3.59 -8.17
CA SER A 186 -30.53 2.33 -8.83
C SER A 186 -32.03 2.17 -9.07
N SER A 187 -32.41 1.58 -10.20
CA SER A 187 -33.81 1.27 -10.52
C SER A 187 -34.32 -0.06 -9.94
N MET A 188 -33.51 -0.74 -9.12
CA MET A 188 -33.87 -1.95 -8.38
C MET A 188 -34.85 -1.65 -7.23
N ARG A 189 -35.74 -2.60 -6.93
CA ARG A 189 -36.61 -2.52 -5.74
C ARG A 189 -35.80 -2.85 -4.49
N LEU A 190 -36.05 -2.13 -3.39
CA LEU A 190 -35.54 -2.49 -2.08
C LEU A 190 -36.17 -3.82 -1.66
N TRP A 191 -35.36 -4.85 -1.43
CA TRP A 191 -35.82 -6.11 -0.86
C TRP A 191 -36.14 -5.96 0.64
N GLU A 192 -37.13 -6.71 1.13
CA GLU A 192 -37.45 -6.80 2.56
C GLU A 192 -36.31 -7.44 3.37
N SER A 193 -35.63 -8.44 2.78
CA SER A 193 -34.35 -8.99 3.23
C SER A 193 -33.36 -9.00 2.07
N ARG A 194 -32.22 -8.32 2.20
CA ARG A 194 -31.21 -8.29 1.13
C ARG A 194 -30.64 -9.71 0.92
N PRO A 195 -30.74 -10.28 -0.30
CA PRO A 195 -30.10 -11.55 -0.60
C PRO A 195 -28.57 -11.40 -0.54
N ASP A 196 -27.86 -12.52 -0.57
CA ASP A 196 -26.43 -12.45 -0.81
C ASP A 196 -26.14 -12.07 -2.28
N ILE A 197 -24.89 -11.65 -2.54
CA ILE A 197 -24.53 -11.12 -3.86
C ILE A 197 -24.64 -12.17 -4.97
N GLU A 198 -24.33 -13.43 -4.68
CA GLU A 198 -24.43 -14.54 -5.63
C GLU A 198 -25.88 -14.73 -6.08
N LYS A 199 -26.81 -14.74 -5.12
CA LYS A 199 -28.25 -14.85 -5.39
C LYS A 199 -28.79 -13.63 -6.12
N LEU A 200 -28.38 -12.42 -5.74
CA LEU A 200 -28.70 -11.19 -6.48
C LEU A 200 -28.30 -11.31 -7.96
N LEU A 201 -27.10 -11.81 -8.24
CA LEU A 201 -26.60 -11.94 -9.60
C LEU A 201 -27.31 -13.07 -10.35
N ALA A 202 -27.53 -14.22 -9.71
CA ALA A 202 -28.24 -15.36 -10.30
C ALA A 202 -29.69 -15.01 -10.69
N GLU A 203 -30.38 -14.18 -9.89
CA GLU A 203 -31.75 -13.73 -10.16
C GLU A 203 -31.84 -12.55 -11.14
N PHE A 204 -30.71 -11.90 -11.45
CA PHE A 204 -30.68 -10.73 -12.33
C PHE A 204 -31.31 -10.95 -13.72
N PRO A 205 -31.13 -12.11 -14.41
CA PRO A 205 -31.75 -12.37 -15.71
C PRO A 205 -33.30 -12.42 -15.68
N ALA A 206 -33.91 -12.56 -14.49
CA ALA A 206 -35.35 -12.48 -14.32
C ALA A 206 -35.87 -11.02 -14.25
N ASP A 207 -34.98 -10.04 -14.04
CA ASP A 207 -35.34 -8.62 -13.95
C ASP A 207 -35.61 -8.02 -15.34
N ARG A 208 -36.87 -8.08 -15.75
CA ARG A 208 -37.32 -7.50 -17.03
C ARG A 208 -37.23 -5.97 -17.10
N LYS A 209 -37.00 -5.28 -15.98
CA LYS A 209 -36.94 -3.81 -15.92
C LYS A 209 -35.50 -3.32 -16.08
N ASN A 210 -34.53 -4.08 -15.59
CA ASN A 210 -33.12 -3.72 -15.58
C ASN A 210 -32.30 -4.76 -16.35
N ARG A 211 -31.89 -4.43 -17.58
CA ARG A 211 -31.04 -5.32 -18.39
C ARG A 211 -29.55 -5.12 -18.12
N VAL A 212 -29.17 -3.96 -17.59
CA VAL A 212 -27.77 -3.59 -17.34
C VAL A 212 -27.56 -3.42 -15.85
N MET A 213 -26.51 -4.05 -15.33
CA MET A 213 -26.02 -3.86 -13.97
C MET A 213 -24.61 -3.31 -14.00
N VAL A 214 -24.38 -2.21 -13.27
CA VAL A 214 -23.04 -1.71 -12.98
C VAL A 214 -22.67 -2.17 -11.58
N MET A 215 -21.60 -2.95 -11.49
CA MET A 215 -20.98 -3.37 -10.24
C MET A 215 -19.70 -2.57 -10.03
N GLU A 216 -19.82 -1.57 -9.18
CA GLU A 216 -18.74 -0.66 -8.82
C GLU A 216 -18.07 -1.13 -7.53
N GLY A 217 -16.74 -1.05 -7.48
CA GLY A 217 -16.00 -1.33 -6.26
C GLY A 217 -14.53 -0.98 -6.40
N ASP A 218 -13.87 -0.79 -5.27
CA ASP A 218 -12.47 -0.40 -5.20
C ASP A 218 -11.52 -1.49 -5.76
N ALA A 219 -10.27 -1.15 -6.03
CA ALA A 219 -9.25 -2.11 -6.48
C ALA A 219 -8.92 -3.04 -5.32
N GLY A 220 -8.65 -4.31 -5.64
CA GLY A 220 -8.38 -5.32 -4.62
C GLY A 220 -9.62 -5.79 -3.85
N VAL A 221 -10.79 -5.15 -4.00
CA VAL A 221 -12.05 -5.52 -3.31
C VAL A 221 -12.62 -6.89 -3.75
N GLY A 222 -12.11 -7.45 -4.85
CA GLY A 222 -12.49 -8.80 -5.30
C GLY A 222 -13.53 -8.88 -6.41
N LYS A 223 -13.73 -7.83 -7.23
CA LYS A 223 -14.63 -7.85 -8.41
C LYS A 223 -14.36 -9.04 -9.34
N SER A 224 -13.13 -9.17 -9.84
CA SER A 224 -12.73 -10.28 -10.71
C SER A 224 -12.74 -11.63 -9.97
N SER A 225 -12.44 -11.65 -8.67
CA SER A 225 -12.53 -12.86 -7.83
C SER A 225 -13.97 -13.36 -7.70
N LEU A 226 -14.95 -12.47 -7.62
CA LEU A 226 -16.37 -12.80 -7.65
C LEU A 226 -16.79 -13.37 -9.00
N ILE A 227 -16.35 -12.80 -10.13
CA ILE A 227 -16.59 -13.37 -11.46
C ILE A 227 -15.99 -14.78 -11.57
N SER A 228 -14.76 -14.97 -11.08
CA SER A 228 -14.12 -16.30 -11.00
C SER A 228 -14.94 -17.30 -10.20
N HIS A 229 -15.43 -16.90 -9.03
CA HIS A 229 -16.28 -17.75 -8.19
C HIS A 229 -17.56 -18.16 -8.93
N LEU A 230 -18.24 -17.21 -9.57
CA LEU A 230 -19.48 -17.45 -10.32
C LEU A 230 -19.25 -18.33 -11.55
N ALA A 231 -18.19 -18.07 -12.33
CA ALA A 231 -17.87 -18.88 -13.52
C ALA A 231 -17.59 -20.33 -13.12
N PHE A 232 -16.80 -20.54 -12.06
CA PHE A 232 -16.53 -21.88 -11.54
C PHE A 232 -17.82 -22.56 -11.03
N GLY A 233 -18.65 -21.84 -10.28
CA GLY A 233 -19.95 -22.35 -9.82
C GLY A 233 -20.90 -22.70 -10.96
N ASN A 234 -20.91 -21.90 -12.04
CA ASN A 234 -21.70 -22.14 -13.23
C ASN A 234 -21.28 -23.43 -13.96
N GLU A 235 -19.98 -23.63 -14.18
CA GLU A 235 -19.46 -24.88 -14.77
C GLU A 235 -19.85 -26.11 -13.95
N LYS A 236 -19.72 -26.02 -12.63
CA LYS A 236 -20.09 -27.11 -11.74
C LYS A 236 -21.59 -27.43 -11.83
N ALA A 237 -22.45 -26.41 -11.85
CA ALA A 237 -23.90 -26.61 -11.97
C ALA A 237 -24.30 -27.21 -13.33
N MET A 238 -23.65 -26.76 -14.42
CA MET A 238 -23.84 -27.30 -15.77
C MET A 238 -23.47 -28.79 -15.84
N GLN A 239 -22.41 -29.22 -15.15
CA GLN A 239 -22.03 -30.64 -15.07
C GLN A 239 -23.05 -31.48 -14.28
N GLU A 240 -23.63 -30.93 -13.22
CA GLU A 240 -24.54 -31.68 -12.34
C GLU A 240 -25.98 -31.77 -12.86
N SER A 241 -26.46 -30.76 -13.60
CA SER A 241 -27.89 -30.60 -13.91
C SER A 241 -28.22 -30.15 -15.33
N GLU A 242 -27.22 -30.09 -16.22
CA GLU A 242 -27.28 -29.49 -17.57
C GLU A 242 -27.73 -28.01 -17.60
N ASN A 243 -28.04 -27.42 -16.45
CA ASN A 243 -28.45 -26.04 -16.28
C ASN A 243 -27.42 -25.29 -15.43
N GLY A 244 -27.07 -24.08 -15.86
CA GLY A 244 -26.17 -23.20 -15.13
C GLY A 244 -26.83 -22.51 -13.94
N ILE A 245 -26.07 -21.64 -13.26
CA ILE A 245 -26.57 -20.88 -12.10
C ILE A 245 -27.53 -19.74 -12.47
N PHE A 246 -27.69 -19.45 -13.77
CA PHE A 246 -28.50 -18.33 -14.29
C PHE A 246 -29.81 -18.78 -14.98
N ASP A 247 -30.51 -19.78 -14.42
CA ASP A 247 -31.87 -20.21 -14.85
C ASP A 247 -32.04 -20.33 -16.37
N GLY A 248 -31.19 -21.16 -17.00
CA GLY A 248 -31.20 -21.40 -18.44
C GLY A 248 -30.57 -20.30 -19.31
N CYS A 249 -29.94 -19.28 -18.71
CA CYS A 249 -29.14 -18.30 -19.43
C CYS A 249 -27.66 -18.73 -19.53
N ALA A 250 -27.06 -18.57 -20.71
CA ALA A 250 -25.65 -18.81 -20.92
C ALA A 250 -24.78 -17.68 -20.34
N MET A 251 -23.70 -18.02 -19.64
CA MET A 251 -22.75 -17.04 -19.08
C MET A 251 -21.60 -16.78 -20.06
N PHE A 252 -21.36 -15.51 -20.38
CA PHE A 252 -20.22 -15.06 -21.17
C PHE A 252 -19.37 -14.06 -20.39
N CYS A 253 -18.06 -14.05 -20.61
CA CYS A 253 -17.13 -13.15 -19.92
C CYS A 253 -16.18 -12.50 -20.91
N VAL A 254 -15.92 -11.21 -20.76
CA VAL A 254 -14.93 -10.49 -21.54
C VAL A 254 -14.09 -9.64 -20.60
N ARG A 255 -12.78 -9.86 -20.63
CA ARG A 255 -11.79 -9.00 -19.95
C ARG A 255 -11.53 -7.80 -20.83
N LEU A 256 -12.07 -6.65 -20.46
CA LEU A 256 -11.97 -5.46 -21.29
C LEU A 256 -10.52 -4.99 -21.49
N ARG A 257 -9.61 -5.32 -20.57
CA ARG A 257 -8.16 -5.08 -20.73
C ARG A 257 -7.48 -5.84 -21.86
N ASN A 258 -8.04 -6.97 -22.30
CA ASN A 258 -7.44 -7.81 -23.34
C ASN A 258 -7.66 -7.21 -24.74
N LEU A 259 -8.66 -6.34 -24.86
CA LEU A 259 -9.00 -5.67 -26.11
C LEU A 259 -7.90 -4.68 -26.51
N THR A 260 -7.42 -4.80 -27.74
CA THR A 260 -6.52 -3.80 -28.33
C THR A 260 -7.31 -2.58 -28.76
N MET A 261 -6.99 -1.41 -28.22
CA MET A 261 -7.62 -0.14 -28.55
C MET A 261 -7.11 0.45 -29.87
N SER A 262 -7.12 -0.36 -30.92
CA SER A 262 -6.92 0.15 -32.28
C SER A 262 -8.13 0.97 -32.71
N LYS A 263 -7.95 1.91 -33.64
CA LYS A 263 -9.04 2.70 -34.23
C LYS A 263 -10.23 1.82 -34.69
N LYS A 264 -9.94 0.58 -35.10
CA LYS A 264 -10.94 -0.42 -35.51
C LYS A 264 -11.90 -0.84 -34.38
N PHE A 265 -11.45 -0.90 -33.12
CA PHE A 265 -12.31 -1.23 -31.99
C PHE A 265 -13.27 -0.08 -31.70
N ILE A 266 -12.77 1.15 -31.66
CA ILE A 266 -13.56 2.35 -31.40
C ILE A 266 -14.64 2.54 -32.48
N GLU A 267 -14.29 2.28 -33.74
CA GLU A 267 -15.23 2.36 -34.87
C GLU A 267 -16.25 1.20 -34.89
N ALA A 268 -15.98 0.07 -34.21
CA ALA A 268 -16.84 -1.11 -34.23
C ALA A 268 -16.72 -1.94 -32.92
N PRO A 269 -17.21 -1.43 -31.77
CA PRO A 269 -16.96 -2.04 -30.47
C PRO A 269 -17.64 -3.40 -30.32
N VAL A 270 -18.86 -3.56 -30.87
CA VAL A 270 -19.59 -4.83 -30.89
C VAL A 270 -18.79 -5.93 -31.60
N LYS A 271 -18.14 -5.60 -32.72
CA LYS A 271 -17.29 -6.54 -33.47
C LYS A 271 -16.05 -6.94 -32.67
N GLY A 272 -15.49 -6.01 -31.90
CA GLY A 272 -14.39 -6.31 -31.00
C GLY A 272 -14.77 -7.30 -29.90
N ILE A 273 -15.91 -7.07 -29.25
CA ILE A 273 -16.45 -7.99 -28.22
C ILE A 273 -16.74 -9.37 -28.81
N LEU A 274 -17.37 -9.44 -29.99
CA LEU A 274 -17.62 -10.71 -30.68
C LEU A 274 -16.31 -11.45 -30.99
N GLY A 275 -15.25 -10.73 -31.40
CA GLY A 275 -13.93 -11.30 -31.64
C GLY A 275 -13.32 -11.96 -30.40
N GLU A 276 -13.38 -11.31 -29.23
CA GLU A 276 -12.91 -11.90 -27.97
C GLU A 276 -13.78 -13.08 -27.52
N LEU A 277 -15.08 -13.03 -27.80
CA LEU A 277 -15.99 -14.14 -27.57
C LEU A 277 -15.78 -15.29 -28.58
N GLY A 278 -14.97 -15.11 -29.63
CA GLY A 278 -14.72 -16.13 -30.66
C GLY A 278 -15.89 -16.30 -31.65
N PHE A 279 -16.58 -15.22 -32.00
CA PHE A 279 -17.68 -15.21 -32.96
C PHE A 279 -17.43 -14.22 -34.11
N GLU A 280 -17.81 -14.61 -35.34
CA GLU A 280 -17.65 -13.75 -36.52
C GLU A 280 -18.72 -12.67 -36.62
N THR A 281 -19.97 -13.00 -36.28
CA THR A 281 -21.13 -12.08 -36.34
C THR A 281 -22.06 -12.23 -35.14
N TYR A 282 -22.89 -11.21 -34.92
CA TYR A 282 -23.86 -11.21 -33.82
C TYR A 282 -24.96 -12.25 -34.02
N GLU A 283 -25.37 -12.53 -35.26
CA GLU A 283 -26.40 -13.52 -35.58
C GLU A 283 -25.97 -14.92 -35.13
N VAL A 284 -24.71 -15.28 -35.40
CA VAL A 284 -24.13 -16.56 -34.96
C VAL A 284 -24.05 -16.62 -33.43
N PHE A 285 -23.66 -15.51 -32.80
CA PHE A 285 -23.68 -15.42 -31.34
C PHE A 285 -25.09 -15.61 -30.79
N ALA A 286 -26.09 -14.90 -31.30
CA ALA A 286 -27.46 -14.94 -30.80
C ALA A 286 -28.11 -16.32 -30.98
N GLU A 287 -27.86 -16.99 -32.11
CA GLU A 287 -28.33 -18.36 -32.36
C GLU A 287 -27.74 -19.37 -31.36
N LYS A 288 -26.44 -19.24 -31.04
CA LYS A 288 -25.75 -20.17 -30.13
C LYS A 288 -25.97 -19.84 -28.65
N ALA A 289 -26.02 -18.56 -28.30
CA ALA A 289 -26.09 -18.08 -26.93
C ALA A 289 -27.52 -18.11 -26.36
N GLY A 290 -28.55 -17.90 -27.20
CA GLY A 290 -29.91 -17.71 -26.73
C GLY A 290 -30.02 -16.59 -25.70
N LYS A 291 -30.72 -16.83 -24.59
CA LYS A 291 -30.69 -15.93 -23.43
C LYS A 291 -29.33 -16.00 -22.75
N SER A 292 -28.71 -14.86 -22.53
CA SER A 292 -27.35 -14.80 -22.01
C SER A 292 -27.13 -13.70 -20.98
N VAL A 293 -26.11 -13.91 -20.15
CA VAL A 293 -25.54 -12.93 -19.23
C VAL A 293 -24.10 -12.65 -19.65
N LEU A 294 -23.82 -11.43 -20.08
CA LEU A 294 -22.51 -10.98 -20.53
C LEU A 294 -21.82 -10.17 -19.43
N PHE A 295 -20.75 -10.71 -18.86
CA PHE A 295 -19.87 -10.03 -17.93
C PHE A 295 -18.78 -9.27 -18.68
N LEU A 296 -18.71 -7.97 -18.46
CA LEU A 296 -17.67 -7.09 -18.97
C LEU A 296 -16.79 -6.66 -17.78
N ASP A 297 -15.64 -7.32 -17.62
CA ASP A 297 -14.75 -7.09 -16.47
C ASP A 297 -13.72 -6.00 -16.76
N GLY A 298 -13.58 -5.06 -15.81
CA GLY A 298 -12.52 -4.04 -15.84
C GLY A 298 -12.76 -2.91 -16.84
N PHE A 299 -13.95 -2.30 -16.85
CA PHE A 299 -14.23 -1.15 -17.72
C PHE A 299 -13.33 0.05 -17.45
N ASP A 300 -12.90 0.20 -16.19
CA ASP A 300 -11.90 1.20 -15.81
C ASP A 300 -10.58 1.03 -16.56
N GLU A 301 -10.13 -0.21 -16.71
CA GLU A 301 -8.85 -0.55 -17.33
C GLU A 301 -8.85 -0.21 -18.82
N LEU A 302 -9.99 -0.43 -19.49
CA LEU A 302 -10.23 0.00 -20.86
C LEU A 302 -10.04 1.51 -21.03
N CYS A 303 -10.59 2.30 -20.11
CA CYS A 303 -10.53 3.75 -20.14
C CYS A 303 -9.11 4.28 -19.85
N MET A 304 -8.35 3.59 -18.99
CA MET A 304 -7.01 3.99 -18.56
C MET A 304 -5.92 3.81 -19.62
N ILE A 305 -6.06 2.81 -20.50
CA ILE A 305 -4.98 2.40 -21.41
C ILE A 305 -4.67 3.45 -22.49
N ASP A 306 -5.66 4.26 -22.92
CA ASP A 306 -5.48 5.21 -24.04
C ASP A 306 -6.18 6.58 -23.89
N GLY A 307 -6.57 6.99 -22.68
CA GLY A 307 -7.11 8.34 -22.43
C GLY A 307 -8.49 8.61 -23.02
N MET A 308 -9.32 7.56 -23.13
CA MET A 308 -10.62 7.56 -23.80
C MET A 308 -11.80 8.02 -22.91
N THR A 309 -11.54 8.81 -21.87
CA THR A 309 -12.59 9.28 -20.96
C THR A 309 -13.74 10.00 -21.67
N ASP A 310 -13.51 10.52 -22.87
CA ASP A 310 -14.51 11.27 -23.65
C ASP A 310 -15.43 10.38 -24.50
N PHE A 311 -15.06 9.12 -24.78
CA PHE A 311 -15.82 8.20 -25.65
C PHE A 311 -16.31 6.95 -24.93
N ALA A 312 -16.00 6.81 -23.63
CA ALA A 312 -16.28 5.63 -22.83
C ALA A 312 -17.78 5.29 -22.79
N GLU A 313 -18.64 6.26 -22.50
CA GLU A 313 -20.10 6.06 -22.44
C GLU A 313 -20.70 5.77 -23.82
N GLN A 314 -20.16 6.35 -24.89
CA GLN A 314 -20.60 6.06 -26.26
C GLN A 314 -20.30 4.59 -26.63
N ILE A 315 -19.06 4.15 -26.42
CA ILE A 315 -18.64 2.76 -26.67
C ILE A 315 -19.52 1.80 -25.86
N LEU A 316 -19.71 2.09 -24.58
CA LEU A 316 -20.52 1.26 -23.70
C LEU A 316 -22.00 1.24 -24.13
N SER A 317 -22.56 2.37 -24.55
CA SER A 317 -23.93 2.45 -25.09
C SER A 317 -24.08 1.64 -26.39
N GLU A 318 -23.10 1.69 -27.29
CA GLU A 318 -23.08 0.88 -28.51
C GLU A 318 -23.01 -0.62 -28.22
N ILE A 319 -22.17 -1.05 -27.27
CA ILE A 319 -22.11 -2.44 -26.81
C ILE A 319 -23.45 -2.85 -26.21
N ILE A 320 -24.00 -2.04 -25.31
CA ILE A 320 -25.29 -2.31 -24.66
C ILE A 320 -26.40 -2.50 -25.70
N ARG A 321 -26.46 -1.64 -26.72
CA ARG A 321 -27.44 -1.74 -27.82
C ARG A 321 -27.21 -2.96 -28.71
N GLY A 322 -25.95 -3.24 -29.05
CA GLY A 322 -25.57 -4.35 -29.92
C GLY A 322 -25.95 -5.71 -29.34
N PHE A 323 -25.83 -5.87 -28.02
CA PHE A 323 -26.22 -7.08 -27.30
C PHE A 323 -27.61 -6.95 -26.66
N SER A 324 -28.64 -6.63 -27.45
CA SER A 324 -30.00 -6.34 -26.94
C SER A 324 -30.67 -7.50 -26.21
N GLU A 325 -30.36 -8.73 -26.59
CA GLU A 325 -30.95 -9.96 -26.05
C GLU A 325 -30.22 -10.49 -24.80
N SER A 326 -29.07 -9.88 -24.46
CA SER A 326 -28.25 -10.26 -23.31
C SER A 326 -28.50 -9.33 -22.12
N HIS A 327 -28.50 -9.90 -20.91
CA HIS A 327 -28.29 -9.14 -19.68
C HIS A 327 -26.80 -8.83 -19.55
N ILE A 328 -26.45 -7.60 -19.17
CA ILE A 328 -25.05 -7.15 -19.15
C ILE A 328 -24.68 -6.73 -17.73
N ILE A 329 -23.59 -7.30 -17.23
CA ILE A 329 -23.01 -6.94 -15.94
C ILE A 329 -21.63 -6.34 -16.21
N ILE A 330 -21.45 -5.09 -15.81
CA ILE A 330 -20.23 -4.34 -16.05
C ILE A 330 -19.55 -4.12 -14.71
N THR A 331 -18.31 -4.57 -14.56
CA THR A 331 -17.53 -4.21 -13.38
C THR A 331 -16.66 -3.00 -13.67
N THR A 332 -16.55 -2.12 -12.67
CA THR A 332 -15.72 -0.94 -12.79
C THR A 332 -15.26 -0.44 -11.44
N ARG A 333 -14.29 0.46 -11.44
CA ARG A 333 -13.91 1.26 -10.27
C ARG A 333 -14.83 2.47 -10.14
N PRO A 334 -14.87 3.12 -8.96
CA PRO A 334 -15.72 4.27 -8.77
C PRO A 334 -15.57 5.37 -9.82
N LYS A 335 -16.73 5.86 -10.30
CA LYS A 335 -16.83 7.07 -11.14
C LYS A 335 -16.19 6.94 -12.53
N PHE A 336 -16.03 5.73 -13.07
CA PHE A 336 -15.68 5.56 -14.49
C PHE A 336 -16.88 5.58 -15.44
N ILE A 337 -18.07 5.34 -14.88
CA ILE A 337 -19.32 5.27 -15.64
C ILE A 337 -20.26 6.34 -15.09
N ASP A 338 -20.60 7.34 -15.90
CA ASP A 338 -21.69 8.25 -15.59
C ASP A 338 -23.03 7.68 -16.09
N VAL A 339 -23.84 7.21 -15.14
CA VAL A 339 -25.17 6.65 -15.41
C VAL A 339 -26.12 7.66 -16.05
N LEU A 340 -25.97 8.97 -15.79
CA LEU A 340 -26.81 10.00 -16.40
C LEU A 340 -26.45 10.16 -17.87
N LYS A 341 -25.16 10.27 -18.20
CA LYS A 341 -24.69 10.31 -19.59
C LYS A 341 -25.09 9.05 -20.36
N LEU A 342 -24.96 7.87 -19.76
CA LEU A 342 -25.45 6.61 -20.37
C LEU A 342 -26.95 6.63 -20.69
N LYS A 343 -27.77 7.27 -19.85
CA LYS A 343 -29.21 7.45 -20.12
C LYS A 343 -29.46 8.48 -21.21
N GLU A 344 -28.71 9.58 -21.24
CA GLU A 344 -28.75 10.61 -22.29
C GLU A 344 -28.36 10.03 -23.66
N GLU A 345 -27.40 9.11 -23.67
CA GLU A 345 -27.04 8.30 -24.83
C GLU A 345 -28.14 7.34 -25.27
N GLY A 346 -29.36 7.40 -24.72
CA GLY A 346 -30.55 6.72 -25.22
C GLY A 346 -30.72 5.27 -24.77
N ILE A 347 -30.13 4.89 -23.63
CA ILE A 347 -30.39 3.60 -22.99
C ILE A 347 -31.77 3.65 -22.31
N GLY A 348 -32.78 3.05 -22.96
CA GLY A 348 -34.18 3.02 -22.49
C GLY A 348 -34.48 2.01 -21.37
N THR A 349 -33.49 1.25 -20.92
CA THR A 349 -33.62 0.25 -19.85
C THR A 349 -33.23 0.83 -18.49
N GLY A 350 -33.80 0.33 -17.40
CA GLY A 350 -33.30 0.64 -16.06
C GLY A 350 -31.88 0.07 -15.86
N ILE A 351 -31.10 0.74 -15.02
CA ILE A 351 -29.73 0.33 -14.68
C ILE A 351 -29.68 -0.04 -13.19
N ALA A 352 -29.37 -1.31 -12.92
CA ALA A 352 -29.04 -1.79 -11.58
C ALA A 352 -27.64 -1.27 -11.21
N TYR A 353 -27.44 -0.85 -9.96
CA TYR A 353 -26.17 -0.28 -9.52
C TYR A 353 -25.80 -0.82 -8.15
N VAL A 354 -24.73 -1.59 -8.11
CA VAL A 354 -24.24 -2.34 -6.95
C VAL A 354 -22.87 -1.81 -6.56
N LEU A 355 -22.66 -1.57 -5.27
CA LEU A 355 -21.42 -1.09 -4.67
C LEU A 355 -20.82 -2.20 -3.81
N LEU A 356 -19.68 -2.78 -4.21
CA LEU A 356 -18.94 -3.73 -3.38
C LEU A 356 -18.24 -3.02 -2.24
N LYS A 357 -18.29 -3.59 -1.04
CA LYS A 357 -17.67 -3.04 0.17
C LYS A 357 -16.32 -3.67 0.45
N HIS A 358 -15.48 -2.90 1.13
CA HIS A 358 -14.32 -3.41 1.85
C HIS A 358 -14.74 -4.39 2.95
N PHE A 359 -13.82 -5.26 3.36
CA PHE A 359 -14.00 -6.15 4.48
C PHE A 359 -14.06 -5.35 5.78
N ASN A 360 -15.11 -5.59 6.56
CA ASN A 360 -15.15 -5.20 7.97
C ASN A 360 -14.38 -6.23 8.83
N ALA A 361 -14.21 -5.95 10.12
CA ALA A 361 -13.58 -6.89 11.07
C ALA A 361 -14.13 -8.33 10.97
N GLY A 362 -15.45 -8.51 10.83
CA GLY A 362 -16.06 -9.84 10.71
C GLY A 362 -15.68 -10.59 9.43
N LYS A 363 -15.61 -9.89 8.29
CA LYS A 363 -15.14 -10.47 7.01
C LYS A 363 -13.64 -10.75 7.02
N ARG A 364 -12.87 -9.90 7.70
CA ARG A 364 -11.43 -10.12 7.93
C ARG A 364 -11.21 -11.39 8.76
N GLU A 365 -11.98 -11.57 9.83
CA GLU A 365 -11.96 -12.78 10.65
C GLU A 365 -12.34 -14.03 9.86
N GLU A 366 -13.42 -13.98 9.06
CA GLU A 366 -13.83 -15.09 8.19
C GLU A 366 -12.71 -15.49 7.22
N TRP A 367 -12.03 -14.50 6.63
CA TRP A 367 -10.93 -14.75 5.70
C TRP A 367 -9.73 -15.38 6.41
N ILE A 368 -9.36 -14.86 7.58
CA ILE A 368 -8.25 -15.38 8.40
C ILE A 368 -8.54 -16.81 8.86
N GLU A 369 -9.77 -17.13 9.26
CA GLU A 369 -10.16 -18.48 9.66
C GLU A 369 -10.00 -19.48 8.51
N LYS A 370 -10.39 -19.07 7.29
CA LYS A 370 -10.20 -19.87 6.07
C LYS A 370 -8.73 -20.06 5.74
N TYR A 371 -7.96 -18.97 5.74
CA TYR A 371 -6.53 -19.00 5.44
C TYR A 371 -5.74 -19.84 6.45
N ARG A 372 -6.04 -19.71 7.75
CA ARG A 372 -5.42 -20.48 8.85
C ARG A 372 -5.57 -22.00 8.70
N LYS A 373 -6.61 -22.48 8.01
CA LYS A 373 -6.83 -23.92 7.76
C LYS A 373 -5.88 -24.49 6.71
N VAL A 374 -5.34 -23.64 5.83
CA VAL A 374 -4.56 -24.05 4.67
C VAL A 374 -3.11 -23.56 4.70
N CYS A 375 -2.82 -22.49 5.45
CA CYS A 375 -1.47 -21.93 5.59
C CYS A 375 -0.60 -22.70 6.58
N ASP A 376 0.69 -22.39 6.56
CA ASP A 376 1.66 -22.96 7.50
C ASP A 376 1.51 -22.36 8.89
N ARG A 377 1.84 -23.15 9.92
CA ARG A 377 1.72 -22.73 11.32
C ARG A 377 2.62 -21.56 11.67
N GLU A 378 3.71 -21.38 10.94
CA GLU A 378 4.63 -20.24 11.10
C GLU A 378 3.97 -18.90 10.79
N GLU A 379 2.89 -18.88 10.00
CA GLU A 379 2.16 -17.67 9.66
C GLU A 379 1.13 -17.28 10.74
N PHE A 380 0.79 -18.18 11.68
CA PHE A 380 -0.26 -17.95 12.68
C PHE A 380 -0.04 -16.71 13.55
N PRO A 381 1.18 -16.42 14.06
CA PRO A 381 1.42 -15.21 14.84
C PRO A 381 1.10 -13.92 14.06
N ARG A 382 1.34 -13.90 12.75
CA ARG A 382 0.99 -12.75 11.89
C ARG A 382 -0.52 -12.61 11.77
N LEU A 383 -1.24 -13.72 11.61
CA LEU A 383 -2.70 -13.72 11.56
C LEU A 383 -3.32 -13.19 12.86
N ASP A 384 -2.76 -13.56 14.01
CA ASP A 384 -3.21 -13.05 15.31
C ASP A 384 -2.97 -11.54 15.44
N ARG A 385 -1.84 -11.03 14.94
CA ARG A 385 -1.59 -9.59 14.86
C ARG A 385 -2.62 -8.88 13.99
N ILE A 386 -2.96 -9.43 12.81
CA ILE A 386 -3.97 -8.84 11.91
C ILE A 386 -5.36 -8.80 12.55
N LEU A 387 -5.71 -9.80 13.38
CA LEU A 387 -6.98 -9.79 14.12
C LEU A 387 -7.03 -8.73 15.21
N GLY A 388 -5.89 -8.37 15.80
CA GLY A 388 -5.78 -7.33 16.83
C GLY A 388 -5.84 -5.89 16.31
N ILE A 389 -5.92 -5.71 14.99
CA ILE A 389 -5.99 -4.41 14.33
C ILE A 389 -7.42 -3.83 14.47
N GLU A 390 -7.59 -2.81 15.32
CA GLU A 390 -8.90 -2.16 15.55
C GLU A 390 -9.33 -1.28 14.36
N ASP A 391 -10.59 -1.39 13.95
CA ASP A 391 -11.15 -0.68 12.79
C ASP A 391 -11.04 0.87 12.91
N ASP A 392 -11.00 1.41 14.13
CA ASP A 392 -10.91 2.86 14.40
C ASP A 392 -9.46 3.40 14.45
N SER A 393 -8.45 2.52 14.66
CA SER A 393 -7.04 2.92 14.83
C SER A 393 -6.13 2.57 13.65
N SER A 394 -6.63 1.82 12.66
CA SER A 394 -5.83 1.32 11.54
C SER A 394 -6.48 1.54 10.17
N ASP A 395 -6.43 2.77 9.68
CA ASP A 395 -5.70 3.10 8.45
C ASP A 395 -5.94 2.32 7.13
N GLY A 396 -7.05 1.60 6.96
CA GLY A 396 -7.59 1.12 5.68
C GLY A 396 -6.77 0.07 4.92
N ILE A 397 -5.64 -0.41 5.46
CA ILE A 397 -4.77 -1.37 4.74
C ILE A 397 -5.39 -2.76 4.73
N CYS A 398 -5.95 -3.24 5.85
CA CYS A 398 -6.41 -4.63 5.99
C CYS A 398 -7.82 -4.87 5.43
N ASP A 399 -8.46 -3.83 4.89
CA ASP A 399 -9.88 -3.87 4.53
C ASP A 399 -10.08 -4.33 3.08
N THR A 400 -9.02 -4.32 2.27
CA THR A 400 -9.04 -4.96 0.95
C THR A 400 -8.55 -6.41 1.04
N PRO A 401 -9.26 -7.39 0.43
CA PRO A 401 -8.79 -8.77 0.35
C PRO A 401 -7.36 -8.93 -0.15
N LEU A 402 -6.94 -8.10 -1.12
CA LEU A 402 -5.59 -8.15 -1.67
C LEU A 402 -4.52 -7.73 -0.65
N ALA A 403 -4.73 -6.63 0.06
CA ALA A 403 -3.76 -6.18 1.06
C ALA A 403 -3.76 -7.08 2.30
N LEU A 404 -4.92 -7.59 2.71
CA LEU A 404 -5.03 -8.63 3.75
C LEU A 404 -4.21 -9.88 3.36
N TYR A 405 -4.35 -10.34 2.11
CA TYR A 405 -3.56 -11.44 1.59
C TYR A 405 -2.06 -11.15 1.58
N MET A 406 -1.65 -9.93 1.18
CA MET A 406 -0.25 -9.51 1.20
C MET A 406 0.34 -9.47 2.62
N LEU A 407 -0.44 -9.06 3.62
CA LEU A 407 -0.01 -9.04 5.02
C LEU A 407 0.12 -10.45 5.61
N ALA A 408 -0.83 -11.32 5.30
CA ALA A 408 -0.86 -12.69 5.79
C ALA A 408 0.24 -13.55 5.16
N ALA A 409 0.33 -13.53 3.82
CA ALA A 409 1.21 -14.40 3.05
C ALA A 409 2.54 -13.74 2.66
N GLY A 410 2.69 -12.42 2.76
CA GLY A 410 3.93 -11.73 2.39
C GLY A 410 5.09 -12.07 3.33
N LYS A 411 6.33 -11.76 2.92
CA LYS A 411 7.51 -11.90 3.78
C LYS A 411 7.61 -10.68 4.71
N ILE A 412 6.54 -10.42 5.48
CA ILE A 412 6.46 -9.31 6.44
C ILE A 412 7.32 -9.65 7.65
N THR A 413 8.31 -8.79 7.92
CA THR A 413 9.23 -8.99 9.04
C THR A 413 8.57 -8.62 10.36
N ASP A 414 9.08 -9.14 11.49
CA ASP A 414 8.53 -8.80 12.81
C ASP A 414 8.60 -7.30 13.08
N GLU A 415 9.68 -6.63 12.64
CA GLU A 415 9.89 -5.19 12.81
C GLU A 415 8.84 -4.36 12.05
N ALA A 416 8.29 -4.88 10.95
CA ALA A 416 7.28 -4.17 10.18
C ALA A 416 5.97 -4.00 10.96
N TRP A 417 5.65 -4.92 11.86
CA TRP A 417 4.44 -4.82 12.69
C TRP A 417 4.54 -3.72 13.75
N ASP A 418 5.75 -3.43 14.22
CA ASP A 418 6.00 -2.42 15.25
C ASP A 418 6.35 -1.04 14.64
N ASN A 419 6.47 -0.96 13.31
CA ASN A 419 6.85 0.25 12.61
C ASN A 419 5.99 0.46 11.34
N PRO A 420 5.01 1.39 11.41
CA PRO A 420 4.12 1.68 10.28
C PRO A 420 4.85 2.02 8.98
N TRP A 421 5.96 2.77 9.04
CA TRP A 421 6.71 3.09 7.82
C TRP A 421 7.32 1.83 7.17
N VAL A 422 7.93 0.93 7.96
CA VAL A 422 8.51 -0.33 7.46
C VAL A 422 7.43 -1.20 6.84
N LEU A 423 6.24 -1.27 7.43
CA LEU A 423 5.11 -2.02 6.89
C LEU A 423 4.72 -1.54 5.49
N TYR A 424 4.47 -0.23 5.33
CA TYR A 424 4.13 0.35 4.04
C TYR A 424 5.29 0.20 3.04
N HIS A 425 6.53 0.40 3.49
CA HIS A 425 7.69 0.22 2.64
C HIS A 425 7.81 -1.23 2.13
N GLN A 426 7.62 -2.24 2.98
CA GLN A 426 7.64 -3.64 2.54
C GLN A 426 6.50 -3.95 1.58
N ILE A 427 5.28 -3.49 1.85
CA ILE A 427 4.12 -3.72 0.96
C ILE A 427 4.34 -3.08 -0.42
N PHE A 428 4.66 -1.78 -0.45
CA PHE A 428 4.67 -1.00 -1.69
C PHE A 428 6.00 -1.01 -2.43
N SER A 429 7.12 -1.12 -1.72
CA SER A 429 8.44 -1.29 -2.34
C SER A 429 8.71 -2.75 -2.65
N VAL A 430 8.53 -3.70 -1.71
CA VAL A 430 9.04 -5.07 -1.85
C VAL A 430 8.02 -6.03 -2.45
N GLU A 431 6.84 -6.13 -1.85
CA GLU A 431 5.85 -7.16 -2.21
C GLU A 431 5.13 -6.83 -3.53
N LEU A 432 4.57 -5.62 -3.67
CA LEU A 432 3.86 -5.20 -4.88
C LEU A 432 4.75 -5.18 -6.13
N SER A 433 6.04 -4.82 -5.99
CA SER A 433 6.99 -4.82 -7.10
C SER A 433 7.28 -6.24 -7.63
N ASN A 434 7.13 -7.25 -6.79
CA ASN A 434 7.44 -8.65 -7.10
C ASN A 434 6.21 -9.46 -7.55
N THR A 435 5.02 -8.84 -7.60
CA THR A 435 3.77 -9.49 -8.03
C THR A 435 3.80 -9.94 -9.51
N GLU A 436 3.13 -11.05 -9.83
CA GLU A 436 2.90 -11.49 -11.23
C GLU A 436 2.09 -10.50 -12.07
N TYR A 437 1.45 -9.51 -11.46
CA TYR A 437 0.85 -8.37 -12.16
C TYR A 437 1.87 -7.64 -13.05
N ASN A 438 3.16 -7.66 -12.66
CA ASN A 438 4.27 -7.13 -13.44
C ASN A 438 4.78 -8.10 -14.54
N LYS A 439 4.40 -9.38 -14.50
CA LYS A 439 4.67 -10.35 -15.60
C LYS A 439 3.61 -10.29 -16.70
N LEU A 440 2.44 -9.70 -16.43
CA LEU A 440 1.26 -9.67 -17.32
C LEU A 440 1.35 -8.69 -18.51
N PHE A 441 2.43 -7.91 -18.63
CA PHE A 441 2.63 -6.94 -19.72
C PHE A 441 3.42 -7.47 -20.92
N SER A 442 3.78 -8.76 -20.97
CA SER A 442 4.59 -9.31 -22.06
C SER A 442 3.85 -10.38 -22.86
N ARG A 443 3.59 -10.13 -24.15
CA ARG A 443 3.32 -11.21 -25.10
C ARG A 443 4.60 -11.94 -25.54
N ASP A 444 5.79 -11.38 -25.29
CA ASP A 444 7.09 -12.01 -25.51
C ASP A 444 8.08 -11.58 -24.42
N SER A 445 8.73 -12.52 -23.73
CA SER A 445 10.01 -12.40 -22.98
C SER A 445 10.39 -11.06 -22.27
N TYR A 446 9.50 -10.39 -21.54
CA TYR A 446 9.86 -9.19 -20.73
C TYR A 446 9.83 -9.40 -19.20
N THR A 447 9.98 -10.63 -18.71
CA THR A 447 10.06 -10.94 -17.25
C THR A 447 11.15 -10.15 -16.50
N HIS A 448 12.17 -9.63 -17.20
CA HIS A 448 13.29 -8.91 -16.60
C HIS A 448 13.18 -7.37 -16.56
N MET A 449 12.15 -6.74 -17.17
CA MET A 449 12.17 -5.28 -17.35
C MET A 449 11.49 -4.45 -16.25
N ILE A 450 10.47 -4.94 -15.54
CA ILE A 450 9.77 -4.12 -14.52
C ILE A 450 10.45 -4.15 -13.14
N SER A 451 11.16 -5.22 -12.79
CA SER A 451 12.04 -5.20 -11.60
C SER A 451 13.13 -4.12 -11.73
N ARG A 452 13.55 -3.80 -12.96
CA ARG A 452 14.48 -2.69 -13.28
C ARG A 452 13.85 -1.29 -13.10
N TYR A 453 12.52 -1.17 -13.08
CA TYR A 453 11.81 0.11 -12.94
C TYR A 453 11.08 0.26 -11.60
N LYS A 454 11.30 -0.64 -10.65
CA LYS A 454 10.72 -0.58 -9.30
C LYS A 454 10.95 0.79 -8.66
N ASP A 455 12.19 1.26 -8.65
CA ASP A 455 12.55 2.55 -8.05
C ASP A 455 11.90 3.73 -8.79
N VAL A 456 11.75 3.60 -10.11
CA VAL A 456 11.08 4.60 -10.94
C VAL A 456 9.59 4.68 -10.61
N LEU A 457 8.90 3.54 -10.49
CA LEU A 457 7.48 3.51 -10.15
C LEU A 457 7.23 4.01 -8.73
N TYR A 458 8.10 3.64 -7.79
CA TYR A 458 8.05 4.11 -6.41
C TYR A 458 8.26 5.63 -6.33
N ARG A 459 9.23 6.17 -7.08
CA ARG A 459 9.44 7.62 -7.22
C ARG A 459 8.26 8.34 -7.88
N VAL A 460 7.63 7.74 -8.90
CA VAL A 460 6.41 8.29 -9.51
C VAL A 460 5.27 8.37 -8.49
N GLY A 461 5.13 7.37 -7.61
CA GLY A 461 4.20 7.43 -6.48
C GLY A 461 4.45 8.65 -5.59
N ALA A 462 5.70 8.89 -5.22
CA ALA A 462 6.11 10.06 -4.44
C ALA A 462 5.78 11.40 -5.14
N GLU A 463 6.03 11.50 -6.46
CA GLU A 463 5.70 12.71 -7.24
C GLU A 463 4.18 12.93 -7.37
N ILE A 464 3.38 11.85 -7.48
CA ILE A 464 1.93 11.94 -7.52
C ILE A 464 1.40 12.48 -6.17
N ALA A 465 1.89 11.94 -5.05
CA ALA A 465 1.54 12.42 -3.72
C ALA A 465 1.89 13.91 -3.54
N TYR A 466 3.07 14.31 -4.02
CA TYR A 466 3.50 15.69 -4.00
C TYR A 466 2.61 16.62 -4.84
N LYS A 467 2.24 16.19 -6.05
CA LYS A 467 1.35 16.98 -6.93
C LYS A 467 -0.02 17.19 -6.29
N MET A 468 -0.55 16.21 -5.56
CA MET A 468 -1.80 16.37 -4.80
C MET A 468 -1.62 17.37 -3.65
N TYR A 469 -0.53 17.24 -2.88
CA TYR A 469 -0.17 18.17 -1.81
C TYR A 469 -0.06 19.62 -2.32
N ALA A 470 0.57 19.81 -3.48
CA ALA A 470 0.76 21.11 -4.14
C ALA A 470 -0.55 21.82 -4.51
N THR A 471 -1.69 21.13 -4.46
CA THR A 471 -3.01 21.76 -4.66
C THR A 471 -3.56 22.43 -3.39
N GLY A 472 -2.77 22.47 -2.31
CA GLY A 472 -3.21 22.87 -0.98
C GLY A 472 -4.03 21.77 -0.30
N ASN A 473 -3.77 20.50 -0.63
CA ASN A 473 -4.57 19.34 -0.22
C ASN A 473 -6.08 19.42 -0.60
N LYS A 474 -6.43 20.26 -1.58
CA LYS A 474 -7.83 20.45 -2.04
C LYS A 474 -8.23 19.45 -3.11
N LYS A 475 -7.29 19.05 -3.96
CA LYS A 475 -7.48 18.00 -4.96
C LYS A 475 -6.71 16.77 -4.50
N LEU A 476 -7.43 15.74 -4.06
CA LEU A 476 -6.85 14.45 -3.70
C LEU A 476 -6.65 13.55 -4.93
N TYR A 477 -6.45 14.17 -6.09
CA TYR A 477 -6.34 13.54 -7.39
C TYR A 477 -5.36 14.30 -8.30
N VAL A 478 -4.77 13.61 -9.28
CA VAL A 478 -3.93 14.17 -10.35
C VAL A 478 -4.51 13.84 -11.71
N THR A 479 -4.39 14.67 -12.73
CA THR A 479 -4.94 14.40 -14.08
C THR A 479 -3.96 13.60 -14.96
N GLN A 480 -4.41 13.16 -16.14
CA GLN A 480 -3.53 12.60 -17.18
C GLN A 480 -2.40 13.55 -17.57
N ASP A 481 -2.71 14.84 -17.68
CA ASP A 481 -1.74 15.87 -18.05
C ASP A 481 -0.70 16.04 -16.94
N ASP A 482 -1.13 16.00 -15.67
CA ASP A 482 -0.24 16.04 -14.50
C ASP A 482 0.72 14.85 -14.48
N ILE A 483 0.23 13.63 -14.74
CA ILE A 483 1.08 12.44 -14.85
C ILE A 483 2.04 12.56 -16.04
N GLY A 484 1.57 13.13 -17.15
CA GLY A 484 2.41 13.48 -18.29
C GLY A 484 3.54 14.44 -17.92
N GLU A 485 3.26 15.45 -17.09
CA GLU A 485 4.25 16.40 -16.56
C GLU A 485 5.25 15.72 -15.64
N ILE A 486 4.79 14.92 -14.67
CA ILE A 486 5.63 14.17 -13.73
C ILE A 486 6.64 13.32 -14.51
N ILE A 487 6.16 12.55 -15.49
CA ILE A 487 7.01 11.65 -16.28
C ILE A 487 8.03 12.41 -17.14
N ARG A 488 7.65 13.59 -17.67
CA ARG A 488 8.61 14.47 -18.38
C ARG A 488 9.64 15.05 -17.42
N GLY A 489 9.22 15.45 -16.22
CA GLY A 489 10.08 16.01 -15.18
C GLY A 489 11.13 15.03 -14.68
N LEU A 490 10.79 13.74 -14.57
CA LEU A 490 11.70 12.68 -14.13
C LEU A 490 12.76 12.28 -15.18
N GLN A 491 12.77 12.88 -16.38
CA GLN A 491 13.75 12.64 -17.45
C GLN A 491 14.03 11.14 -17.72
N LEU A 492 13.00 10.30 -17.76
CA LEU A 492 13.16 8.86 -17.95
C LEU A 492 13.87 8.56 -19.29
N GLU A 493 15.00 7.87 -19.23
CA GLU A 493 16.05 7.76 -20.26
C GLU A 493 15.60 7.18 -21.62
N SER A 494 14.36 6.67 -21.76
CA SER A 494 13.83 6.17 -23.05
C SER A 494 12.34 6.46 -23.27
N LYS A 495 11.96 6.65 -24.54
CA LYS A 495 10.55 6.83 -24.98
C LYS A 495 9.67 5.64 -24.60
N GLN A 496 10.25 4.43 -24.54
CA GLN A 496 9.57 3.21 -24.11
C GLN A 496 9.35 3.17 -22.59
N THR A 497 10.35 3.57 -21.79
CA THR A 497 10.23 3.63 -20.31
C THR A 497 9.11 4.59 -19.88
N GLY A 498 9.04 5.77 -20.50
CA GLY A 498 7.95 6.72 -20.25
C GLY A 498 6.56 6.17 -20.60
N GLN A 499 6.45 5.36 -21.67
CA GLN A 499 5.18 4.70 -22.03
C GLN A 499 4.79 3.58 -21.07
N ILE A 500 5.76 2.80 -20.58
CA ILE A 500 5.53 1.73 -19.60
C ILE A 500 5.09 2.33 -18.27
N VAL A 501 5.77 3.37 -17.79
CA VAL A 501 5.42 4.05 -16.53
C VAL A 501 4.02 4.68 -16.61
N ARG A 502 3.64 5.29 -17.75
CA ARG A 502 2.26 5.75 -18.02
C ARG A 502 1.21 4.64 -17.95
N ARG A 503 1.60 3.37 -18.05
CA ARG A 503 0.69 2.23 -17.96
C ARG A 503 0.71 1.55 -16.59
N CYS A 504 1.70 1.86 -15.73
CA CYS A 504 1.98 1.10 -14.50
C CYS A 504 1.96 1.94 -13.20
N TYR A 505 1.78 3.27 -13.24
CA TYR A 505 1.70 4.10 -12.02
C TYR A 505 0.45 3.83 -11.14
N ALA A 506 -0.49 3.02 -11.64
CA ALA A 506 -1.75 2.67 -10.98
C ALA A 506 -1.62 1.56 -9.91
N LEU A 507 -0.41 1.11 -9.58
CA LEU A 507 -0.22 0.07 -8.56
C LEU A 507 -0.68 0.51 -7.17
N CYS A 508 -0.51 1.79 -6.83
CA CYS A 508 -0.92 2.40 -5.56
C CYS A 508 -2.05 3.43 -5.72
N ASN A 509 -2.52 3.64 -6.95
CA ASN A 509 -3.42 4.71 -7.33
C ASN A 509 -4.63 4.17 -8.12
N TYR A 510 -5.83 4.62 -7.78
CA TYR A 510 -6.98 4.65 -8.67
C TYR A 510 -6.73 5.60 -9.84
N TRP A 511 -7.37 5.34 -10.98
CA TRP A 511 -7.74 6.35 -11.96
C TRP A 511 -9.26 6.52 -11.85
N LYS A 512 -9.83 7.60 -12.39
CA LYS A 512 -11.22 8.03 -12.21
C LYS A 512 -11.58 8.96 -13.36
N ASN A 513 -12.78 8.84 -13.93
CA ASN A 513 -13.22 9.73 -15.00
C ASN A 513 -14.08 10.85 -14.39
N ASP A 514 -13.68 12.14 -14.49
CA ASP A 514 -14.51 13.26 -14.01
C ASP A 514 -15.51 13.77 -15.06
N GLY A 515 -15.57 13.13 -16.22
CA GLY A 515 -16.40 13.54 -17.34
C GLY A 515 -15.77 14.59 -18.26
N LYS A 516 -14.50 14.99 -18.04
CA LYS A 516 -13.70 15.81 -18.97
C LYS A 516 -12.32 15.23 -19.32
N ARG A 517 -11.57 14.69 -18.35
CA ARG A 517 -10.28 13.98 -18.51
C ARG A 517 -10.02 13.10 -17.29
N GLY A 518 -9.44 11.93 -17.46
CA GLY A 518 -9.18 11.00 -16.36
C GLY A 518 -8.20 11.53 -15.29
N VAL A 519 -8.41 11.12 -14.04
CA VAL A 519 -7.69 11.55 -12.83
C VAL A 519 -7.25 10.38 -11.94
N ALA A 520 -6.07 10.39 -11.35
CA ALA A 520 -5.57 9.37 -10.43
C ALA A 520 -5.62 9.78 -8.94
N GLU A 521 -6.02 8.89 -8.04
CA GLU A 521 -6.20 9.08 -6.57
C GLU A 521 -5.52 7.92 -5.80
N PHE A 522 -4.97 8.11 -4.59
CA PHE A 522 -4.45 6.99 -3.80
C PHE A 522 -5.58 6.15 -3.18
N TYR A 523 -5.32 4.86 -2.91
CA TYR A 523 -6.30 3.96 -2.26
C TYR A 523 -6.77 4.44 -0.89
N HIS A 524 -5.85 5.06 -0.15
CA HIS A 524 -6.11 5.62 1.16
C HIS A 524 -5.25 6.87 1.36
N ASN A 525 -5.73 7.83 2.16
CA ASN A 525 -4.97 9.04 2.46
C ASN A 525 -3.62 8.74 3.12
N ASN A 526 -3.52 7.64 3.88
CA ASN A 526 -2.26 7.27 4.52
C ASN A 526 -1.22 6.74 3.52
N ILE A 527 -1.65 6.14 2.40
CA ILE A 527 -0.73 5.73 1.34
C ILE A 527 -0.17 6.98 0.66
N ARG A 528 -1.02 7.98 0.39
CA ARG A 528 -0.57 9.29 -0.09
C ARG A 528 0.42 9.92 0.90
N ASP A 529 0.10 9.94 2.18
CA ASP A 529 0.92 10.55 3.22
C ASP A 529 2.26 9.81 3.40
N PHE A 530 2.26 8.48 3.29
CA PHE A 530 3.46 7.66 3.18
C PHE A 530 4.33 8.07 1.97
N PHE A 531 3.75 8.16 0.77
CA PHE A 531 4.50 8.57 -0.42
C PHE A 531 4.94 10.04 -0.38
N LEU A 532 4.21 10.93 0.31
CA LEU A 532 4.65 12.30 0.56
C LEU A 532 5.86 12.33 1.52
N CYS A 533 5.88 11.47 2.53
CA CYS A 533 7.09 11.23 3.34
C CYS A 533 8.26 10.79 2.44
N GLU A 534 8.07 9.82 1.54
CA GLU A 534 9.12 9.40 0.61
C GLU A 534 9.62 10.56 -0.28
N LYS A 535 8.72 11.40 -0.80
CA LYS A 535 9.09 12.61 -1.55
C LYS A 535 9.98 13.54 -0.73
N ILE A 536 9.60 13.83 0.51
CA ILE A 536 10.37 14.72 1.40
C ILE A 536 11.79 14.18 1.56
N PHE A 537 11.95 12.88 1.82
CA PHE A 537 13.28 12.28 1.94
C PHE A 537 14.08 12.32 0.64
N TYR A 538 13.46 12.11 -0.52
CA TYR A 538 14.16 12.27 -1.82
C TYR A 538 14.65 13.69 -2.06
N GLU A 539 13.85 14.69 -1.72
CA GLU A 539 14.23 16.09 -1.85
C GLU A 539 15.33 16.46 -0.85
N LEU A 540 15.24 16.03 0.40
CA LEU A 540 16.30 16.23 1.39
C LEU A 540 17.62 15.60 0.92
N GLU A 541 17.60 14.36 0.45
CA GLU A 541 18.79 13.70 -0.09
C GLU A 541 19.38 14.49 -1.28
N THR A 542 18.53 14.97 -2.19
CA THR A 542 18.96 15.77 -3.36
C THR A 542 19.55 17.12 -2.94
N ILE A 543 18.95 17.80 -1.96
CA ILE A 543 19.41 19.08 -1.44
C ILE A 543 20.80 18.93 -0.79
N TYR A 544 20.98 17.91 0.05
CA TYR A 544 22.24 17.67 0.75
C TYR A 544 23.33 17.08 -0.14
N GLN A 545 23.00 16.44 -1.26
CA GLN A 545 24.02 16.04 -2.26
C GLN A 545 24.80 17.23 -2.85
N SER A 546 24.23 18.44 -2.81
CA SER A 546 24.93 19.66 -3.26
C SER A 546 25.95 20.18 -2.24
N PHE A 547 26.02 19.59 -1.05
CA PHE A 547 26.92 19.99 0.02
C PHE A 547 28.32 19.36 -0.13
N ASP A 548 29.35 20.17 0.09
CA ASP A 548 30.76 19.76 0.15
C ASP A 548 31.42 20.33 1.43
N GLU A 549 32.36 19.61 2.03
CA GLU A 549 33.07 20.01 3.26
C GLU A 549 33.75 21.38 3.13
N GLU A 550 34.14 21.77 1.91
CA GLU A 550 34.73 23.08 1.62
C GLU A 550 33.80 24.25 1.96
N CYS A 551 32.49 24.06 1.92
CA CYS A 551 31.50 25.07 2.31
C CYS A 551 31.61 25.50 3.77
N MET A 552 32.20 24.69 4.65
CA MET A 552 32.43 25.11 6.05
C MET A 552 33.57 26.11 6.18
N ARG A 553 34.48 26.18 5.20
CA ARG A 553 35.66 27.05 5.21
C ARG A 553 35.50 28.28 4.33
N ASP A 554 34.67 28.20 3.29
CA ASP A 554 34.41 29.25 2.31
C ASP A 554 33.03 29.87 2.51
N GLU A 555 33.00 31.13 2.93
CA GLU A 555 31.77 31.87 3.20
C GLU A 555 30.90 32.07 1.94
N GLN A 556 31.51 32.28 0.78
CA GLN A 556 30.77 32.48 -0.48
C GLN A 556 30.10 31.19 -0.92
N LYS A 557 30.81 30.06 -0.83
CA LYS A 557 30.23 28.73 -1.08
C LYS A 557 29.11 28.42 -0.09
N ARG A 558 29.31 28.70 1.19
CA ARG A 558 28.29 28.52 2.23
C ARG A 558 27.02 29.30 1.93
N SER A 559 27.15 30.58 1.58
CA SER A 559 26.01 31.43 1.24
C SER A 559 25.24 30.90 0.03
N THR A 560 25.95 30.44 -1.00
CA THR A 560 25.34 29.88 -2.21
C THR A 560 24.55 28.60 -1.89
N VAL A 561 25.10 27.72 -1.05
CA VAL A 561 24.42 26.49 -0.61
C VAL A 561 23.19 26.84 0.24
N ILE A 562 23.30 27.77 1.19
CA ILE A 562 22.16 28.22 2.00
C ILE A 562 21.03 28.76 1.12
N GLU A 563 21.34 29.59 0.12
CA GLU A 563 20.35 30.11 -0.82
C GLU A 563 19.67 28.99 -1.62
N ALA A 564 20.42 27.98 -2.06
CA ALA A 564 19.88 26.80 -2.72
C ALA A 564 18.93 26.01 -1.81
N PHE A 565 19.29 25.84 -0.53
CA PHE A 565 18.43 25.21 0.48
C PHE A 565 17.14 26.01 0.63
N ILE A 566 17.22 27.34 0.82
CA ILE A 566 16.05 28.20 0.96
C ILE A 566 15.11 28.07 -0.24
N CYS A 567 15.66 28.11 -1.45
CA CYS A 567 14.87 27.93 -2.67
C CYS A 567 14.19 26.55 -2.74
N ALA A 568 14.90 25.48 -2.36
CA ALA A 568 14.37 24.13 -2.42
C ALA A 568 13.25 23.90 -1.39
N PHE A 569 13.46 24.33 -0.13
CA PHE A 569 12.44 24.26 0.92
C PHE A 569 11.23 25.13 0.62
N SER A 570 11.45 26.33 0.08
CA SER A 570 10.37 27.21 -0.40
C SER A 570 9.52 26.49 -1.43
N ARG A 571 10.12 25.84 -2.44
CA ARG A 571 9.40 25.08 -3.46
C ARG A 571 8.66 23.89 -2.87
N LEU A 572 9.28 23.16 -1.94
CA LEU A 572 8.74 21.94 -1.34
C LEU A 572 7.55 22.20 -0.41
N PHE A 573 7.56 23.31 0.33
CA PHE A 573 6.60 23.56 1.40
C PHE A 573 5.70 24.79 1.21
N ALA A 574 5.81 25.55 0.12
CA ALA A 574 4.93 26.71 -0.08
C ALA A 574 3.43 26.33 -0.17
N ASP A 575 3.10 25.23 -0.84
CA ASP A 575 1.71 25.03 -1.29
C ASP A 575 0.72 24.59 -0.20
N SER A 576 1.15 23.89 0.87
CA SER A 576 0.25 23.40 1.92
C SER A 576 0.94 23.15 3.25
N ASP A 577 0.15 22.88 4.30
CA ASP A 577 0.65 22.37 5.58
C ASP A 577 0.86 20.84 5.48
N VAL A 578 1.84 20.30 6.22
CA VAL A 578 2.11 18.86 6.30
C VAL A 578 1.24 18.21 7.39
N SER A 579 0.56 17.10 7.04
CA SER A 579 -0.31 16.38 7.99
C SER A 579 0.50 15.73 9.13
N ASP A 580 -0.14 15.52 10.28
CA ASP A 580 0.50 14.83 11.41
C ASP A 580 0.86 13.37 11.03
N LYS A 581 0.08 12.73 10.16
CA LYS A 581 0.37 11.36 9.69
C LYS A 581 1.65 11.27 8.84
N VAL A 582 1.94 12.28 8.01
CA VAL A 582 3.24 12.37 7.32
C VAL A 582 4.38 12.47 8.33
N SER A 583 4.16 13.23 9.41
CA SER A 583 5.18 13.43 10.46
C SER A 583 5.44 12.16 11.27
N GLU A 584 4.38 11.38 11.51
CA GLU A 584 4.45 10.05 12.10
C GLU A 584 5.30 9.11 11.22
N PHE A 585 5.06 9.06 9.90
CA PHE A 585 5.89 8.26 8.98
C PHE A 585 7.35 8.71 8.95
N ILE A 586 7.61 10.03 8.98
CA ILE A 586 8.96 10.58 9.06
C ILE A 586 9.66 10.09 10.34
N TYR A 587 8.99 10.18 11.49
CA TYR A 587 9.51 9.68 12.77
C TYR A 587 9.86 8.19 12.69
N TYR A 588 8.93 7.36 12.22
CA TYR A 588 9.12 5.91 12.17
C TYR A 588 10.22 5.49 11.18
N ARG A 589 10.36 6.18 10.05
CA ARG A 589 11.47 5.99 9.12
C ARG A 589 12.81 6.30 9.80
N SER A 590 12.93 7.48 10.41
CA SER A 590 14.16 7.90 11.10
C SER A 590 14.51 6.99 12.27
N LEU A 591 13.51 6.53 13.03
CA LEU A 591 13.69 5.57 14.12
C LEU A 591 14.23 4.24 13.60
N TYR A 592 13.64 3.70 12.54
CA TYR A 592 14.10 2.46 11.92
C TYR A 592 15.54 2.57 11.44
N LYS A 593 15.86 3.63 10.69
CA LYS A 593 17.19 3.86 10.13
C LYS A 593 18.28 4.05 11.18
N MET A 594 17.96 4.74 12.28
CA MET A 594 18.85 4.85 13.44
C MET A 594 19.07 3.48 14.12
N LEU A 595 18.01 2.71 14.34
CA LEU A 595 18.11 1.40 15.00
C LEU A 595 18.88 0.37 14.17
N SER A 596 18.76 0.42 12.84
CA SER A 596 19.47 -0.47 11.93
C SER A 596 20.90 -0.02 11.59
N ASN A 597 21.32 1.18 12.02
CA ASN A 597 22.58 1.84 11.59
C ASN A 597 22.67 1.98 10.06
N GLU A 598 21.54 2.24 9.41
CA GLU A 598 21.45 2.44 7.95
C GLU A 598 21.01 3.87 7.60
N GLU A 599 21.43 4.85 8.39
CA GLU A 599 21.05 6.25 8.18
C GLU A 599 21.36 6.71 6.75
N GLU A 600 20.43 7.43 6.14
CA GLU A 600 20.67 8.11 4.88
C GLU A 600 21.81 9.13 4.98
N GLU A 601 22.46 9.40 3.86
CA GLU A 601 23.66 10.24 3.82
C GLU A 601 23.37 11.66 4.31
N PHE A 602 22.22 12.23 3.93
CA PHE A 602 21.85 13.56 4.43
C PHE A 602 21.71 13.59 5.96
N ILE A 603 21.16 12.54 6.59
CA ILE A 603 21.01 12.48 8.06
C ILE A 603 22.40 12.46 8.70
N ARG A 604 23.33 11.67 8.17
CA ARG A 604 24.70 11.62 8.68
C ARG A 604 25.40 12.97 8.57
N GLN A 605 25.22 13.66 7.44
CA GLN A 605 25.75 15.01 7.25
C GLN A 605 25.12 16.00 8.23
N GLU A 606 23.81 15.97 8.41
CA GLU A 606 23.08 16.89 9.28
C GLU A 606 23.41 16.64 10.77
N LEU A 607 23.65 15.38 11.14
CA LEU A 607 24.18 15.01 12.46
C LEU A 607 25.68 15.34 12.62
N LYS A 608 26.45 15.50 11.55
CA LYS A 608 27.86 15.89 11.63
C LYS A 608 28.05 17.40 11.68
N TYR A 609 27.33 18.14 10.84
CA TYR A 609 27.57 19.57 10.60
C TYR A 609 26.46 20.50 11.10
N GLN A 610 25.24 20.00 11.33
CA GLN A 610 24.07 20.78 11.77
C GLN A 610 23.75 21.98 10.85
N PHE A 611 23.55 21.75 9.55
CA PHE A 611 23.24 22.82 8.59
C PHE A 611 21.89 23.49 8.82
N LEU A 612 20.94 22.78 9.44
CA LEU A 612 19.61 23.28 9.75
C LEU A 612 19.65 24.68 10.32
N GLY A 613 20.45 24.91 11.37
CA GLY A 613 20.51 26.22 12.02
C GLY A 613 20.99 27.33 11.08
N TYR A 614 21.90 27.06 10.15
CA TYR A 614 22.44 28.07 9.24
C TYR A 614 21.40 28.59 8.26
N PHE A 615 20.68 27.70 7.56
CA PHE A 615 19.68 28.14 6.59
C PHE A 615 18.38 28.55 7.27
N PHE A 616 17.99 27.90 8.37
CA PHE A 616 16.76 28.22 9.08
C PHE A 616 16.82 29.61 9.73
N GLU A 617 17.96 29.99 10.30
CA GLU A 617 18.19 31.34 10.80
C GLU A 617 18.05 32.39 9.69
N LYS A 618 18.63 32.15 8.51
CA LYS A 618 18.50 33.05 7.36
C LYS A 618 17.07 33.11 6.81
N MET A 619 16.33 32.02 6.82
CA MET A 619 14.90 32.03 6.49
C MET A 619 14.09 32.87 7.49
N PHE A 620 14.44 32.81 8.77
CA PHE A 620 13.76 33.58 9.81
C PHE A 620 13.99 35.10 9.63
N PHE A 621 15.18 35.50 9.20
CA PHE A 621 15.56 36.90 9.01
C PHE A 621 15.12 37.47 7.65
N HIS A 622 15.41 36.76 6.55
CA HIS A 622 15.19 37.25 5.18
C HIS A 622 13.87 36.77 4.57
N GLY A 623 13.19 35.84 5.24
CA GLY A 623 12.04 35.13 4.69
C GLY A 623 12.42 33.74 4.14
N ALA A 624 11.51 32.79 4.31
CA ALA A 624 11.57 31.43 3.82
C ALA A 624 11.04 31.27 2.38
N VAL A 625 10.46 32.31 1.79
CA VAL A 625 9.87 32.28 0.44
C VAL A 625 10.68 33.16 -0.51
N HIS A 626 11.31 32.52 -1.51
CA HIS A 626 12.16 33.21 -2.49
C HIS A 626 11.35 33.90 -3.60
N ASP A 627 10.38 33.18 -4.19
CA ASP A 627 9.54 33.68 -5.29
C ASP A 627 8.07 33.70 -4.90
N TYR A 628 7.57 34.86 -4.48
CA TYR A 628 6.17 35.04 -4.10
C TYR A 628 5.37 35.78 -5.16
N ARG A 629 4.24 35.19 -5.57
CA ARG A 629 3.20 35.85 -6.36
C ARG A 629 1.87 35.63 -5.67
N TYR A 630 1.20 36.71 -5.30
CA TYR A 630 -0.10 36.61 -4.64
C TYR A 630 -1.14 36.03 -5.59
N ASP A 631 -1.67 34.87 -5.24
CA ASP A 631 -2.69 34.13 -6.01
C ASP A 631 -4.12 34.31 -5.45
N GLY A 632 -4.27 35.15 -4.42
CA GLY A 632 -5.54 35.37 -3.73
C GLY A 632 -5.83 34.41 -2.56
N LYS A 633 -4.91 33.49 -2.21
CA LYS A 633 -5.11 32.53 -1.11
C LYS A 633 -4.39 32.94 0.18
N ARG A 634 -3.06 33.00 0.15
CA ARG A 634 -2.22 33.26 1.33
C ARG A 634 -1.35 34.49 1.08
N SER A 635 -1.18 35.31 2.12
CA SER A 635 -0.22 36.41 2.08
C SER A 635 1.22 35.91 2.15
N LEU A 636 2.19 36.74 1.74
CA LEU A 636 3.63 36.41 1.88
C LEU A 636 3.97 36.03 3.33
N PHE A 637 3.38 36.72 4.31
CA PHE A 637 3.55 36.40 5.73
C PHE A 637 3.04 34.99 6.08
N GLN A 638 1.87 34.61 5.56
CA GLN A 638 1.30 33.29 5.78
C GLN A 638 2.13 32.18 5.12
N GLU A 639 2.65 32.42 3.91
CA GLU A 639 3.52 31.44 3.24
C GLU A 639 4.87 31.26 3.94
N ASN A 640 5.46 32.34 4.44
CA ASN A 640 6.67 32.27 5.26
C ASN A 640 6.44 31.42 6.52
N ILE A 641 5.34 31.68 7.24
CA ILE A 641 4.97 30.89 8.42
C ILE A 641 4.75 29.42 8.03
N ASN A 642 4.09 29.14 6.90
CA ASN A 642 3.84 27.78 6.45
C ASN A 642 5.14 27.01 6.19
N VAL A 643 6.06 27.58 5.40
CA VAL A 643 7.35 26.94 5.10
C VAL A 643 8.15 26.71 6.38
N LEU A 644 8.26 27.70 7.26
CA LEU A 644 8.95 27.57 8.55
C LEU A 644 8.32 26.47 9.41
N ARG A 645 6.98 26.43 9.50
CA ARG A 645 6.25 25.39 10.26
C ARG A 645 6.51 23.99 9.73
N CYS A 646 6.49 23.80 8.42
CA CYS A 646 6.76 22.51 7.80
C CYS A 646 8.19 22.04 8.07
N ILE A 647 9.18 22.94 7.95
CA ILE A 647 10.58 22.62 8.26
C ILE A 647 10.72 22.22 9.73
N VAL A 648 10.16 23.01 10.65
CA VAL A 648 10.27 22.73 12.08
C VAL A 648 9.63 21.38 12.42
N GLN A 649 8.45 21.12 11.86
CA GLN A 649 7.75 19.85 12.00
C GLN A 649 8.62 18.70 11.50
N ILE A 650 9.07 18.73 10.26
CA ILE A 650 9.82 17.61 9.65
C ILE A 650 11.13 17.34 10.39
N TYR A 651 11.93 18.37 10.62
CA TYR A 651 13.22 18.20 11.27
C TYR A 651 13.07 17.76 12.73
N ARG A 652 12.06 18.23 13.46
CA ARG A 652 11.83 17.73 14.81
C ARG A 652 11.59 16.22 14.81
N HIS A 653 10.77 15.71 13.89
CA HIS A 653 10.43 14.29 13.81
C HIS A 653 11.60 13.44 13.31
N ILE A 654 12.41 13.95 12.37
CA ILE A 654 13.66 13.30 11.94
C ILE A 654 14.63 13.15 13.11
N TYR A 655 14.79 14.22 13.91
CA TYR A 655 15.74 14.25 15.02
C TYR A 655 15.24 13.62 16.31
N GLU A 656 13.94 13.37 16.45
CA GLU A 656 13.34 12.79 17.66
C GLU A 656 14.10 11.55 18.18
N PRO A 657 14.41 10.53 17.36
CA PRO A 657 15.12 9.34 17.83
C PRO A 657 16.52 9.67 18.39
N TYR A 658 17.21 10.62 17.77
CA TYR A 658 18.56 11.05 18.13
C TYR A 658 18.59 12.01 19.33
N ALA A 659 17.58 12.86 19.47
CA ALA A 659 17.47 13.81 20.57
C ALA A 659 17.21 13.10 21.90
N VAL A 660 16.27 12.14 21.89
CA VAL A 660 15.86 11.42 23.10
C VAL A 660 16.88 10.36 23.49
N ARG A 661 17.43 9.59 22.54
CA ARG A 661 18.40 8.53 22.85
C ARG A 661 19.87 8.98 22.82
N GLY A 662 20.22 9.90 21.92
CA GLY A 662 21.60 10.34 21.67
C GLY A 662 22.05 11.57 22.47
N LYS A 663 21.16 12.19 23.27
CA LYS A 663 21.42 13.42 24.04
C LYS A 663 21.89 14.62 23.21
N LYS A 664 21.71 14.58 21.88
CA LYS A 664 22.06 15.69 21.00
C LYS A 664 20.87 16.65 20.91
N ARG A 665 21.08 17.91 21.27
CA ARG A 665 20.04 18.95 21.16
C ARG A 665 19.94 19.47 19.74
N LEU A 666 18.74 19.85 19.35
CA LEU A 666 18.51 20.48 18.06
C LEU A 666 18.90 21.96 18.11
N GLU A 667 19.69 22.41 17.14
CA GLU A 667 20.15 23.80 17.03
C GLU A 667 19.36 24.48 15.91
N TRP A 668 18.35 25.28 16.29
CA TRP A 668 17.57 26.07 15.31
C TRP A 668 18.26 27.36 14.90
N PHE A 669 19.14 27.89 15.76
CA PHE A 669 19.79 29.19 15.60
C PHE A 669 21.24 29.10 16.07
N PHE A 670 22.20 29.64 15.29
CA PHE A 670 23.61 29.69 15.69
C PHE A 670 24.00 31.09 16.20
N ASN A 671 23.44 32.16 15.65
CA ASN A 671 23.78 33.55 15.97
C ASN A 671 22.60 34.37 16.53
N ALA A 672 21.74 33.76 17.35
CA ALA A 672 20.57 34.43 17.94
C ALA A 672 20.92 35.75 18.65
N GLY A 673 22.00 35.75 19.45
CA GLY A 673 22.40 36.88 20.28
C GLY A 673 23.01 38.08 19.54
N SER A 674 23.40 37.94 18.27
CA SER A 674 24.11 39.00 17.53
C SER A 674 23.34 39.56 16.33
N GLU A 675 22.44 38.79 15.72
CA GLU A 675 21.71 39.21 14.52
C GLU A 675 20.19 39.16 14.69
N MET A 676 19.67 38.24 15.51
CA MET A 676 18.23 38.02 15.58
C MET A 676 17.52 38.99 16.52
N ASN A 677 18.08 39.26 17.69
CA ASN A 677 17.42 40.07 18.72
C ASN A 677 17.12 41.53 18.29
N ASP A 678 17.78 42.03 17.24
CA ASP A 678 17.53 43.37 16.69
C ASP A 678 16.34 43.42 15.71
N MET A 679 15.74 42.26 15.37
CA MET A 679 14.64 42.17 14.41
C MET A 679 13.29 42.53 15.05
N GLU A 680 12.67 43.60 14.55
CA GLU A 680 11.36 44.03 15.00
C GLU A 680 10.29 42.96 14.69
N GLY A 681 9.60 42.51 15.75
CA GLY A 681 8.50 41.55 15.66
C GLY A 681 8.90 40.07 15.64
N LEU A 682 10.19 39.76 15.77
CA LEU A 682 10.70 38.39 15.93
C LEU A 682 9.96 37.56 17.01
N PRO A 683 9.69 38.09 18.22
CA PRO A 683 8.96 37.34 19.25
C PRO A 683 7.54 36.92 18.83
N PHE A 684 6.91 37.66 17.90
CA PHE A 684 5.56 37.36 17.40
C PHE A 684 5.55 36.24 16.34
N LEU A 685 6.68 35.96 15.68
CA LEU A 685 6.83 34.85 14.73
C LEU A 685 7.07 33.51 15.44
N PHE A 686 7.56 33.54 16.68
CA PHE A 686 7.94 32.32 17.38
C PHE A 686 6.74 31.40 17.64
N LYS A 687 5.65 31.94 18.20
CA LYS A 687 4.43 31.18 18.50
C LYS A 687 3.85 30.45 17.29
N PRO A 688 3.54 31.12 16.15
CA PRO A 688 2.94 30.43 15.01
C PRO A 688 3.86 29.35 14.40
N VAL A 689 5.18 29.43 14.59
CA VAL A 689 6.14 28.48 14.04
C VAL A 689 6.36 27.28 14.98
N PHE A 690 6.59 27.52 16.27
CA PHE A 690 7.04 26.49 17.22
C PHE A 690 5.96 25.95 18.15
N ILE A 691 4.90 26.72 18.41
CA ILE A 691 3.87 26.35 19.39
C ILE A 691 2.67 25.77 18.67
N ARG A 692 2.53 24.45 18.77
CA ARG A 692 1.46 23.68 18.14
C ARG A 692 1.15 22.43 18.96
N THR A 693 0.00 21.84 18.65
CA THR A 693 -0.39 20.54 19.19
C THR A 693 0.71 19.51 18.88
N PRO A 694 1.20 18.78 19.89
CA PRO A 694 2.22 17.76 19.68
C PRO A 694 1.66 16.60 18.88
N VAL A 695 2.51 15.97 18.07
CA VAL A 695 2.12 14.75 17.35
C VAL A 695 2.13 13.59 18.34
N THR A 696 0.97 12.96 18.52
CA THR A 696 0.82 11.82 19.44
C THR A 696 1.21 10.54 18.71
N ILE A 697 2.23 9.84 19.23
CA ILE A 697 2.73 8.58 18.65
C ILE A 697 2.10 7.38 19.35
N THR A 698 1.93 7.46 20.67
CA THR A 698 1.22 6.47 21.50
C THR A 698 0.44 7.19 22.60
N SER A 699 -0.40 6.47 23.36
CA SER A 699 -1.15 7.05 24.49
C SER A 699 -0.26 7.80 25.49
N ASP A 700 0.99 7.38 25.63
CA ASP A 700 1.91 7.85 26.65
C ASP A 700 3.07 8.67 26.06
N TYR A 701 3.10 8.86 24.74
CA TYR A 701 4.19 9.54 24.05
C TYR A 701 3.71 10.49 22.96
N SER A 702 4.05 11.76 23.13
CA SER A 702 3.82 12.81 22.14
C SER A 702 5.13 13.54 21.86
N ILE A 703 5.33 13.97 20.62
CA ILE A 703 6.52 14.70 20.18
C ILE A 703 6.25 16.21 20.26
N PRO A 704 6.87 16.93 21.21
CA PRO A 704 6.76 18.37 21.30
C PRO A 704 7.73 19.04 20.31
N VAL A 705 7.20 19.96 19.52
CA VAL A 705 7.93 20.58 18.41
C VAL A 705 9.09 21.47 18.87
N ALA A 706 8.94 22.14 20.02
CA ALA A 706 9.98 22.99 20.60
C ALA A 706 10.74 22.33 21.76
N GLY A 707 10.48 21.05 22.04
CA GLY A 707 11.20 20.28 23.07
C GLY A 707 12.58 19.84 22.59
N TYR A 708 13.48 19.54 23.54
CA TYR A 708 14.87 19.10 23.30
C TYR A 708 15.70 20.03 22.38
N ALA A 709 15.30 21.29 22.25
CA ALA A 709 15.93 22.27 21.38
C ALA A 709 16.81 23.26 22.16
N ASN A 710 17.74 23.90 21.46
CA ASN A 710 18.57 24.96 22.00
C ASN A 710 18.10 26.32 21.46
N PHE A 711 17.79 27.22 22.41
CA PHE A 711 17.30 28.58 22.16
C PHE A 711 18.14 29.62 22.93
N ASN A 712 19.40 29.31 23.24
CA ASN A 712 20.26 30.22 23.99
C ASN A 712 20.31 31.62 23.37
N LEU A 713 20.41 32.65 24.22
CA LEU A 713 20.60 34.05 23.83
C LEU A 713 19.45 34.67 23.01
N PHE A 714 18.34 33.96 22.84
CA PHE A 714 17.18 34.47 22.13
C PHE A 714 16.36 35.43 22.99
N ASP A 715 16.03 36.60 22.46
CA ASP A 715 15.14 37.59 23.10
C ASP A 715 13.67 37.23 22.82
N MET A 716 12.96 36.89 23.88
CA MET A 716 11.53 36.57 23.87
C MET A 716 10.71 37.65 24.57
N LYS A 717 11.27 38.83 24.85
CA LYS A 717 10.60 39.88 25.61
C LYS A 717 9.22 40.20 25.03
N LYS A 718 8.21 40.25 25.90
CA LYS A 718 6.79 40.51 25.55
C LYS A 718 6.16 39.47 24.60
N ALA A 719 6.81 38.33 24.35
CA ALA A 719 6.23 37.25 23.55
C ALA A 719 5.00 36.65 24.23
N ASP A 720 4.04 36.21 23.41
CA ASP A 720 3.00 35.27 23.83
C ASP A 720 3.46 33.86 23.50
N LEU A 721 3.77 33.05 24.51
CA LEU A 721 4.21 31.66 24.35
C LEU A 721 3.26 30.68 25.04
N ARG A 722 2.00 31.07 25.28
CA ARG A 722 0.99 30.19 25.90
C ARG A 722 0.91 28.84 25.20
N TYR A 723 0.81 27.76 25.98
CA TYR A 723 0.75 26.37 25.50
C TYR A 723 2.04 25.84 24.84
N GLY A 724 3.16 26.57 24.93
CA GLY A 724 4.43 26.11 24.42
C GLY A 724 4.96 24.88 25.17
N MET A 725 5.43 23.87 24.44
CA MET A 725 6.07 22.67 24.98
C MET A 725 7.58 22.73 24.74
N PHE A 726 8.32 23.13 25.78
CA PHE A 726 9.76 23.37 25.81
C PHE A 726 10.50 22.41 26.75
N ASN A 727 9.90 21.26 27.03
CA ASN A 727 10.49 20.25 27.89
C ASN A 727 11.87 19.81 27.37
N HIS A 728 12.82 19.65 28.29
CA HIS A 728 14.23 19.31 28.02
C HIS A 728 15.04 20.34 27.18
N SER A 729 14.43 21.46 26.78
CA SER A 729 15.10 22.49 25.98
C SER A 729 16.11 23.31 26.80
N LYS A 730 16.99 24.03 26.10
CA LYS A 730 18.06 24.84 26.69
C LYS A 730 17.86 26.31 26.36
N PHE A 731 17.84 27.13 27.40
CA PHE A 731 17.81 28.57 27.39
C PHE A 731 18.89 29.08 28.34
N LEU A 732 19.90 29.73 27.78
CA LEU A 732 20.98 30.37 28.52
C LEU A 732 20.93 31.87 28.23
N SER A 733 20.83 32.67 29.29
CA SER A 733 20.86 34.13 29.22
C SER A 733 19.81 34.74 28.26
N CYS A 734 18.63 34.14 28.20
CA CYS A 734 17.49 34.64 27.42
C CYS A 734 16.69 35.69 28.21
N ASP A 735 16.12 36.68 27.52
CA ASP A 735 15.18 37.64 28.09
C ASP A 735 13.73 37.19 27.81
N PHE A 736 13.01 36.84 28.86
CA PHE A 736 11.59 36.51 28.90
C PHE A 736 10.80 37.57 29.68
N SER A 737 11.33 38.79 29.86
CA SER A 737 10.62 39.85 30.57
C SER A 737 9.29 40.19 29.89
N ASP A 738 8.27 40.42 30.71
CA ASP A 738 6.90 40.75 30.29
C ASP A 738 6.24 39.68 29.38
N THR A 739 6.71 38.42 29.40
CA THR A 739 6.16 37.34 28.55
C THR A 739 4.90 36.70 29.11
N ILE A 740 4.06 36.17 28.21
CA ILE A 740 2.92 35.32 28.58
C ILE A 740 3.30 33.86 28.38
N LEU A 741 3.63 33.19 29.48
CA LEU A 741 4.05 31.78 29.55
C LEU A 741 2.97 30.87 30.11
N ALA A 742 1.71 31.31 30.21
CA ALA A 742 0.65 30.52 30.84
C ALA A 742 0.44 29.16 30.14
N SER A 743 0.29 28.10 30.94
CA SER A 743 0.14 26.72 30.48
C SER A 743 1.31 26.23 29.60
N THR A 744 2.53 26.71 29.84
CA THR A 744 3.74 26.19 29.17
C THR A 744 4.33 24.99 29.90
N ASP A 745 5.00 24.12 29.17
CA ASP A 745 5.78 23.03 29.74
C ASP A 745 7.29 23.31 29.56
N PHE A 746 7.97 23.64 30.66
CA PHE A 746 9.42 23.76 30.77
C PHE A 746 10.02 22.61 31.61
N SER A 747 9.32 21.49 31.72
CA SER A 747 9.79 20.36 32.52
C SER A 747 11.17 19.89 32.05
N ASN A 748 12.10 19.73 33.00
CA ASN A 748 13.50 19.36 32.75
C ASN A 748 14.27 20.33 31.83
N ALA A 749 13.78 21.55 31.59
CA ALA A 749 14.50 22.55 30.80
C ALA A 749 15.71 23.11 31.56
N MET A 750 16.71 23.56 30.82
CA MET A 750 17.80 24.38 31.36
C MET A 750 17.45 25.86 31.13
N LEU A 751 17.14 26.59 32.19
CA LEU A 751 16.75 28.01 32.20
C LEU A 751 17.77 28.79 33.04
N VAL A 752 19.01 28.86 32.56
CA VAL A 752 20.14 29.40 33.34
C VAL A 752 20.38 30.86 32.98
N ASN A 753 20.52 31.74 33.99
CA ASN A 753 20.72 33.18 33.84
C ASN A 753 19.64 33.89 32.99
N CYS A 754 18.42 33.36 32.94
CA CYS A 754 17.32 33.94 32.19
C CYS A 754 16.61 35.04 32.98
N ASN A 755 16.04 36.02 32.27
CA ASN A 755 15.24 37.07 32.89
C ASN A 755 13.75 36.80 32.69
N PHE A 756 12.99 36.49 33.74
CA PHE A 756 11.53 36.31 33.69
C PHE A 756 10.77 37.45 34.36
N GLU A 757 11.38 38.63 34.54
CA GLU A 757 10.71 39.75 35.21
C GLU A 757 9.31 40.05 34.62
N ASN A 758 8.29 40.16 35.46
CA ASN A 758 6.88 40.36 35.10
C ASN A 758 6.24 39.25 34.22
N ALA A 759 6.86 38.07 34.08
CA ALA A 759 6.29 36.99 33.26
C ALA A 759 5.08 36.30 33.93
N ASP A 760 4.14 35.83 33.10
CA ASP A 760 2.95 35.09 33.53
C ASP A 760 3.12 33.58 33.29
N PHE A 761 3.34 32.79 34.33
CA PHE A 761 3.53 31.33 34.32
C PHE A 761 2.31 30.55 34.80
N ARG A 762 1.10 31.14 34.87
CA ARG A 762 -0.07 30.45 35.42
C ARG A 762 -0.28 29.08 34.78
N PHE A 763 -0.45 28.06 35.62
CA PHE A 763 -0.67 26.67 35.20
C PHE A 763 0.46 26.05 34.34
N SER A 764 1.67 26.59 34.41
CA SER A 764 2.83 26.04 33.70
C SER A 764 3.54 24.95 34.52
N SER A 765 4.42 24.19 33.87
CA SER A 765 5.30 23.23 34.55
C SER A 765 6.76 23.66 34.42
N LEU A 766 7.43 23.82 35.56
CA LEU A 766 8.88 23.96 35.70
C LEU A 766 9.48 22.71 36.35
N ALA A 767 8.75 21.59 36.44
CA ALA A 767 9.18 20.39 37.14
C ALA A 767 10.56 19.91 36.67
N GLY A 768 11.53 19.79 37.58
CA GLY A 768 12.91 19.39 37.26
C GLY A 768 13.72 20.42 36.46
N ALA A 769 13.21 21.63 36.21
CA ALA A 769 13.92 22.65 35.46
C ALA A 769 15.11 23.22 36.27
N ASN A 770 16.23 23.48 35.59
CA ASN A 770 17.36 24.18 36.20
C ASN A 770 17.21 25.69 35.99
N ILE A 771 16.86 26.41 37.05
CA ILE A 771 16.60 27.85 37.05
C ILE A 771 17.74 28.70 37.63
N LYS A 772 18.96 28.15 37.72
CA LYS A 772 20.11 28.81 38.37
C LYS A 772 20.39 30.20 37.77
N GLY A 773 20.56 31.20 38.63
CA GLY A 773 20.89 32.58 38.25
C GLY A 773 19.76 33.33 37.51
N SER A 774 18.58 32.73 37.39
CA SER A 774 17.44 33.35 36.70
C SER A 774 16.65 34.28 37.61
N LYS A 775 16.11 35.36 37.04
CA LYS A 775 15.32 36.37 37.76
C LYS A 775 13.84 36.11 37.56
N PHE A 776 13.06 36.11 38.65
CA PHE A 776 11.60 35.90 38.63
C PHE A 776 10.84 37.05 39.30
N ASP A 777 11.43 38.25 39.32
CA ASP A 777 10.82 39.42 39.97
C ASP A 777 9.43 39.71 39.37
N ASN A 778 8.43 39.94 40.24
CA ASN A 778 7.04 40.22 39.86
C ASN A 778 6.35 39.18 38.95
N CYS A 779 6.82 37.92 38.94
CA CYS A 779 6.15 36.84 38.21
C CYS A 779 4.77 36.48 38.78
N ILE A 780 3.92 35.92 37.91
CA ILE A 780 2.67 35.25 38.29
C ILE A 780 2.85 33.73 38.16
N LEU A 781 2.93 33.02 39.27
CA LEU A 781 3.21 31.58 39.40
C LEU A 781 2.01 30.76 39.92
N SER A 782 0.81 31.35 40.01
CA SER A 782 -0.38 30.64 40.50
C SER A 782 -0.67 29.38 39.68
N GLY A 783 -0.69 28.22 40.35
CA GLY A 783 -0.90 26.91 39.73
C GLY A 783 0.31 26.36 38.95
N THR A 784 1.47 27.02 39.01
CA THR A 784 2.72 26.55 38.38
C THR A 784 3.33 25.41 39.20
N THR A 785 3.77 24.33 38.55
CA THR A 785 4.60 23.31 39.23
C THR A 785 6.05 23.79 39.25
N LEU A 786 6.61 24.05 40.43
CA LEU A 786 8.01 24.50 40.59
C LEU A 786 9.01 23.36 40.36
N PRO A 787 10.32 23.65 40.24
CA PRO A 787 11.34 22.63 39.96
C PRO A 787 11.37 21.41 40.88
N ASP A 788 11.00 21.57 42.15
CA ASP A 788 10.94 20.50 43.14
C ASP A 788 9.56 19.82 43.22
N GLY A 789 8.63 20.21 42.36
CA GLY A 789 7.26 19.70 42.33
C GLY A 789 6.26 20.46 43.21
N PHE A 790 6.68 21.50 43.94
CA PHE A 790 5.74 22.31 44.73
C PHE A 790 4.75 23.05 43.82
N CYS A 791 3.46 23.06 44.21
CA CYS A 791 2.41 23.76 43.47
C CYS A 791 1.35 24.32 44.43
N SER A 792 1.09 25.61 44.33
CA SER A 792 0.00 26.31 45.01
C SER A 792 -0.71 27.26 44.04
N ASN A 793 -2.01 27.46 44.27
CA ASN A 793 -2.81 28.44 43.53
C ASN A 793 -2.59 29.88 44.04
N VAL A 794 -1.92 30.05 45.17
CA VAL A 794 -1.61 31.36 45.78
C VAL A 794 -0.24 31.83 45.31
N ASN A 795 -0.19 32.99 44.65
CA ASN A 795 1.06 33.52 44.07
C ASN A 795 2.13 33.83 45.13
N GLU A 796 1.72 34.34 46.30
CA GLU A 796 2.63 34.71 47.39
C GLU A 796 3.38 33.49 47.94
N GLU A 797 2.67 32.38 48.16
CA GLU A 797 3.26 31.11 48.62
C GLU A 797 4.27 30.56 47.61
N GLN A 798 3.91 30.59 46.31
CA GLN A 798 4.78 30.17 45.22
C GLN A 798 6.06 31.00 45.16
N MET A 799 5.94 32.33 45.21
CA MET A 799 7.07 33.24 45.16
C MET A 799 7.98 33.10 46.38
N GLU A 800 7.43 32.86 47.57
CA GLU A 800 8.22 32.60 48.77
C GLU A 800 9.01 31.28 48.64
N HIS A 801 8.37 30.22 48.17
CA HIS A 801 9.02 28.92 47.96
C HIS A 801 10.11 28.97 46.88
N LEU A 802 9.82 29.62 45.75
CA LEU A 802 10.78 29.82 44.66
C LEU A 802 12.02 30.58 45.11
N LYS A 803 11.86 31.62 45.94
CA LYS A 803 13.01 32.37 46.50
C LYS A 803 13.93 31.47 47.34
N LYS A 804 13.36 30.57 48.14
CA LYS A 804 14.14 29.58 48.93
C LYS A 804 14.91 28.62 48.01
N LEU A 805 14.27 28.15 46.93
CA LEU A 805 14.91 27.30 45.93
C LEU A 805 16.07 28.00 45.23
N LEU A 806 15.90 29.27 44.83
CA LEU A 806 16.96 30.07 44.19
C LEU A 806 18.15 30.30 45.15
N GLN A 807 17.87 30.63 46.42
CA GLN A 807 18.92 30.78 47.44
C GLN A 807 19.72 29.48 47.64
N ALA A 808 19.03 28.34 47.74
CA ALA A 808 19.68 27.04 47.88
C ALA A 808 20.51 26.67 46.62
N ALA A 809 20.03 27.01 45.43
CA ALA A 809 20.74 26.77 44.17
C ALA A 809 22.02 27.62 44.03
N ASP A 810 22.00 28.85 44.53
CA ASP A 810 23.16 29.74 44.54
C ASP A 810 24.20 29.30 45.60
N GLU A 811 23.76 28.90 46.79
CA GLU A 811 24.63 28.40 47.87
C GLU A 811 25.34 27.08 47.53
N GLY A 812 24.66 26.16 46.82
CA GLY A 812 25.28 24.92 46.34
C GLY A 812 26.46 25.15 45.39
N SER A 813 26.49 26.27 44.67
CA SER A 813 27.55 26.59 43.71
C SER A 813 28.82 27.17 44.34
N ALA A 814 28.73 27.81 45.50
CA ALA A 814 29.89 28.28 46.26
C ALA A 814 30.77 27.13 46.80
N SER A 815 30.25 25.89 46.79
CA SER A 815 30.99 24.69 47.22
C SER A 815 31.68 23.92 46.10
N MET A 816 31.41 24.24 44.83
CA MET A 816 31.93 23.49 43.66
C MET A 816 32.90 24.28 42.75
N ASP A 817 33.16 25.56 43.00
CA ASP A 817 34.17 26.35 42.26
C ASP A 817 35.64 25.96 42.57
N GLY A 818 35.83 24.86 43.30
CA GLY A 818 37.12 24.22 43.57
C GLY A 818 37.50 23.13 42.55
N GLY A 819 37.39 23.42 41.26
CA GLY A 819 38.17 22.71 40.23
C GLY A 819 37.39 21.85 39.24
N VAL A 820 37.31 22.34 38.00
CA VAL A 820 37.53 21.55 36.78
C VAL A 820 38.21 22.48 35.76
N LYS A 821 39.41 22.10 35.31
CA LYS A 821 40.08 22.64 34.12
C LYS A 821 39.71 21.77 32.92
N GLU A 822 39.37 22.45 31.83
CA GLU A 822 39.24 22.02 30.41
C GLU A 822 38.17 20.98 30.06
#